data_AF-A0A6L7MMM3-F1
#
_entry.id   AF-A0A6L7MMM3-F1
#
_cell.length_a   1.000
_cell.length_b   1.000
_cell.length_c   1.000
_cell.angle_alpha   90.00
_cell.angle_beta   90.00
_cell.angle_gamma   90.00
#
_symmetry.space_group_name_H-M   'P 1'
#
loop_
_entity.id
_entity.type
_entity.pdbx_description
1 polymer ?
#
loop_
_entity_poly.entity_id
_entity_poly.type
_entity_poly.pdbx_seq_one_letter_code
_entity_poly.pdbx_strand_id
1 'polypeptide(L)'
;MNYRNILTLVAALIIVAAIAVACGDDAEDSASPTTSVAPTVQSAPTSVPQPAPQPTAAPVAQATTPPATPTAVPQVSSPSPQPADMPKLRVVSTSNIVGDWVKRVGGERVSSFSLLPPDADPHTFQPGARDVANVADADVVFTVGLSLEAGWLEELIENAAQDHESIISLGELVDPIEFVELFGEDMHGHEDEHGHDEHDEHEDEHDEHVTVTGRLLVASANESHLSIVDLMDGGVTEHAFEVAAAGASVYSSPNHRFGFALARGDGDADDRVHVFDGGVYLVEHGDHYDRVSKPITMLELGTSDERPIHFANGAGWTAIFHDGTGRVALLNEHEMEESGDEYEIPYLNTGLQHGAVVPMHGDMFAVSVANPDYPDKTESSLPIGVEVRDLDDNVVHDGSSELCPGLHGEAHNHHGVGFGCVGGVLFIEEHGDHFDHWFIENPSEMRAEARIGTLYGHDHSEVLFGKASYRGDSGFMDDGIWLIDPEENTMTLALAASDDKRSVGATFGHEGELLYVLTYDGMINVLDAHDGEVVEEFAVLDSVDPDARPSFIIVGEMLYLADPASEHVIEFSLEHMEVEREWEVHGAPSRLAFLGMVSGGEDHDEHGHDEEEGHDEDEHEHEDEEEGHDEHEGHHDHAHGEFDPHFWFDPPRVQNAVSEIAVHLSELDPDGAEYYSGNADAYIGELGELHSWIQEQVKAVPEADRLLVTSHDAFQYFAGLYGFKVVGAVIPSVTTEADPTAQELAALVETIEHEGAKVVFGENTHSDRLVRRIAEETGASVVGSLYTGSLGEPGGEAGNYLDYMRFNVNTIVDALK
;
A
#
# COMPACT_ATOMS: atom_id res chain seq x y z
N MET A 1 -72.97 -18.20 -34.08
CA MET A 1 -71.67 -18.58 -33.51
C MET A 1 -71.77 -18.33 -32.02
N ASN A 2 -71.59 -19.36 -31.20
CA ASN A 2 -72.37 -19.49 -29.96
C ASN A 2 -71.47 -19.76 -28.76
N TYR A 3 -71.29 -18.77 -27.89
CA TYR A 3 -70.99 -18.99 -26.48
C TYR A 3 -72.22 -18.60 -25.67
N ARG A 4 -72.72 -19.53 -24.84
CA ARG A 4 -73.83 -19.33 -23.91
C ARG A 4 -73.65 -20.25 -22.71
N ASN A 5 -73.71 -19.66 -21.51
CA ASN A 5 -74.28 -20.16 -20.26
C ASN A 5 -73.90 -21.60 -19.82
N ILE A 6 -73.52 -21.80 -18.54
CA ILE A 6 -74.37 -22.51 -17.55
C ILE A 6 -73.76 -22.61 -16.12
N LEU A 7 -74.62 -22.30 -15.15
CA LEU A 7 -74.71 -22.70 -13.74
C LEU A 7 -73.59 -22.51 -12.69
N THR A 8 -74.13 -22.43 -11.47
CA THR A 8 -73.57 -22.32 -10.13
C THR A 8 -73.67 -23.64 -9.34
N LEU A 9 -72.90 -23.71 -8.24
CA LEU A 9 -73.22 -24.37 -6.95
C LEU A 9 -73.14 -25.92 -6.76
N VAL A 10 -72.37 -26.29 -5.71
CA VAL A 10 -72.76 -27.10 -4.50
C VAL A 10 -72.13 -28.49 -4.22
N ALA A 11 -71.74 -28.63 -2.94
CA ALA A 11 -71.53 -29.84 -2.10
C ALA A 11 -70.24 -30.68 -2.25
N ALA A 12 -69.69 -31.31 -1.18
CA ALA A 12 -69.85 -31.16 0.29
C ALA A 12 -68.84 -32.08 1.06
N LEU A 13 -68.95 -32.14 2.40
CA LEU A 13 -68.26 -32.99 3.42
C LEU A 13 -66.93 -32.39 4.01
N ILE A 14 -66.48 -32.53 5.28
CA ILE A 14 -66.81 -33.11 6.62
C ILE A 14 -65.41 -33.50 7.23
N ILE A 15 -65.01 -33.39 8.51
CA ILE A 15 -65.58 -32.83 9.77
C ILE A 15 -64.48 -32.75 10.90
N VAL A 16 -64.54 -31.75 11.81
CA VAL A 16 -64.16 -31.71 13.30
C VAL A 16 -62.81 -32.32 13.80
N ALA A 17 -62.03 -31.78 14.76
CA ALA A 17 -62.18 -30.78 15.86
C ALA A 17 -60.88 -29.94 16.06
N ALA A 18 -60.73 -28.87 16.87
CA ALA A 18 -61.51 -28.12 17.89
C ALA A 18 -61.41 -28.52 19.40
N ILE A 19 -61.37 -27.49 20.28
CA ILE A 19 -61.31 -27.45 21.78
C ILE A 19 -59.87 -27.66 22.36
N ALA A 20 -59.19 -26.81 23.16
CA ALA A 20 -59.44 -25.61 24.01
C ALA A 20 -59.50 -25.84 25.56
N VAL A 21 -59.10 -24.82 26.35
CA VAL A 21 -59.14 -24.69 27.85
C VAL A 21 -58.03 -25.46 28.61
N ALA A 22 -57.44 -25.02 29.74
CA ALA A 22 -57.07 -23.69 30.32
C ALA A 22 -56.29 -23.90 31.66
N CYS A 23 -55.62 -22.84 32.17
CA CYS A 23 -55.29 -22.48 33.58
C CYS A 23 -54.78 -23.50 34.63
N GLY A 24 -53.85 -23.03 35.50
CA GLY A 24 -53.43 -23.65 36.76
C GLY A 24 -52.00 -24.20 36.69
N ASP A 25 -50.96 -23.64 37.32
CA ASP A 25 -50.72 -23.23 38.72
C ASP A 25 -50.40 -24.41 39.67
N ASP A 26 -49.21 -24.32 40.30
CA ASP A 26 -48.78 -24.93 41.58
C ASP A 26 -48.80 -26.47 41.77
N ALA A 27 -47.99 -27.08 42.68
CA ALA A 27 -46.69 -26.76 43.30
C ALA A 27 -46.24 -27.99 44.15
N GLU A 28 -44.98 -27.98 44.65
CA GLU A 28 -44.48 -28.81 45.78
C GLU A 28 -44.50 -30.36 45.62
N ASP A 29 -43.83 -31.20 46.42
CA ASP A 29 -42.54 -31.18 47.15
C ASP A 29 -42.24 -32.65 47.57
N SER A 30 -40.97 -33.03 47.85
CA SER A 30 -40.65 -33.89 49.02
C SER A 30 -39.14 -34.11 49.26
N ALA A 31 -38.55 -33.20 50.03
CA ALA A 31 -37.77 -33.48 51.26
C ALA A 31 -36.49 -34.40 51.27
N SER A 32 -35.46 -33.89 51.96
CA SER A 32 -34.18 -34.54 52.31
C SER A 32 -34.26 -35.51 53.52
N PRO A 33 -33.12 -36.02 54.08
CA PRO A 33 -32.61 -35.38 55.32
C PRO A 33 -31.11 -35.55 55.70
N THR A 34 -30.47 -34.47 56.20
CA THR A 34 -29.41 -34.43 57.27
C THR A 34 -28.04 -35.13 57.02
N THR A 35 -26.87 -34.81 57.61
CA THR A 35 -26.34 -33.97 58.75
C THR A 35 -24.79 -33.92 58.61
N SER A 36 -23.93 -33.06 59.21
CA SER A 36 -23.98 -31.76 59.92
C SER A 36 -22.53 -31.38 60.38
N VAL A 37 -22.36 -30.29 61.16
CA VAL A 37 -21.15 -29.81 61.89
C VAL A 37 -20.13 -28.97 61.11
N ALA A 38 -19.72 -27.84 61.73
CA ALA A 38 -18.62 -26.95 61.34
C ALA A 38 -17.59 -26.82 62.49
N PRO A 39 -16.42 -26.19 62.25
CA PRO A 39 -15.98 -25.14 63.18
C PRO A 39 -15.35 -23.90 62.52
N THR A 40 -15.35 -22.78 63.24
CA THR A 40 -14.82 -21.47 62.84
C THR A 40 -13.34 -21.30 63.22
N VAL A 41 -12.52 -20.72 62.34
CA VAL A 41 -11.28 -19.98 62.65
C VAL A 41 -11.24 -18.70 61.80
N GLN A 42 -10.42 -17.71 62.18
CA GLN A 42 -10.49 -16.31 61.74
C GLN A 42 -9.07 -15.77 61.41
N SER A 43 -8.98 -14.63 60.71
CA SER A 43 -7.77 -13.81 60.42
C SER A 43 -6.75 -14.40 59.41
N ALA A 44 -6.08 -13.62 58.56
CA ALA A 44 -6.24 -12.19 58.19
C ALA A 44 -5.56 -11.90 56.81
N PRO A 45 -5.95 -10.82 56.11
CA PRO A 45 -5.23 -10.33 54.93
C PRO A 45 -4.02 -9.44 55.31
N THR A 46 -2.94 -9.51 54.53
CA THR A 46 -1.79 -8.60 54.62
C THR A 46 -1.93 -7.46 53.61
N SER A 47 -1.82 -6.21 54.08
CA SER A 47 -1.74 -5.01 53.23
C SER A 47 -0.37 -4.33 53.35
N VAL A 48 0.10 -3.75 52.23
CA VAL A 48 1.35 -2.98 52.16
C VAL A 48 1.02 -1.49 52.34
N PRO A 49 1.75 -0.72 53.19
CA PRO A 49 1.39 0.66 53.49
C PRO A 49 2.04 1.69 52.55
N GLN A 50 1.23 2.59 52.00
CA GLN A 50 1.71 3.85 51.41
C GLN A 50 2.31 4.80 52.48
N PRO A 51 3.31 5.62 52.13
CA PRO A 51 3.79 6.71 52.98
C PRO A 51 2.84 7.93 52.97
N ALA A 52 2.75 8.64 54.09
CA ALA A 52 1.83 9.78 54.29
C ALA A 52 2.42 11.14 53.82
N PRO A 53 1.59 12.12 53.42
CA PRO A 53 2.04 13.39 52.83
C PRO A 53 2.66 14.36 53.86
N GLN A 54 3.56 15.23 53.37
CA GLN A 54 4.12 16.34 54.13
C GLN A 54 3.26 17.63 54.05
N PRO A 55 3.28 18.50 55.06
CA PRO A 55 2.36 19.64 55.15
C PRO A 55 2.84 20.89 54.40
N THR A 56 1.88 21.65 53.86
CA THR A 56 2.07 22.94 53.21
C THR A 56 2.34 24.09 54.21
N ALA A 57 3.11 25.10 53.80
CA ALA A 57 3.32 26.31 54.60
C ALA A 57 3.60 27.55 53.72
N ALA A 58 2.92 28.66 54.04
CA ALA A 58 3.11 30.00 53.45
C ALA A 58 2.42 31.05 54.37
N PRO A 59 2.62 32.37 54.17
CA PRO A 59 3.75 33.10 53.59
C PRO A 59 4.37 34.11 54.61
N VAL A 60 5.56 34.68 54.32
CA VAL A 60 6.10 35.84 55.05
C VAL A 60 6.81 36.80 54.09
N ALA A 61 6.62 38.11 54.27
CA ALA A 61 7.19 39.16 53.41
C ALA A 61 8.32 39.96 54.08
N GLN A 62 9.26 40.41 53.24
CA GLN A 62 10.22 41.53 53.35
C GLN A 62 10.63 42.11 54.73
N ALA A 63 11.95 42.24 54.90
CA ALA A 63 12.57 43.26 55.76
C ALA A 63 13.81 43.85 55.07
N THR A 64 14.03 45.16 55.20
CA THR A 64 15.03 45.93 54.42
C THR A 64 16.13 46.56 55.27
N THR A 65 17.37 46.59 54.77
CA THR A 65 18.45 47.48 55.28
C THR A 65 19.40 47.95 54.16
N PRO A 66 20.06 49.13 54.31
CA PRO A 66 20.78 49.85 53.23
C PRO A 66 22.29 49.52 53.11
N PRO A 67 22.99 49.98 52.05
CA PRO A 67 24.28 49.41 51.61
C PRO A 67 25.54 50.09 52.16
N ALA A 68 26.70 49.47 51.91
CA ALA A 68 28.03 50.05 52.10
C ALA A 68 28.98 49.75 50.92
N THR A 69 29.51 50.81 50.29
CA THR A 69 30.71 50.81 49.42
C THR A 69 32.00 50.82 50.26
N PRO A 70 33.23 50.67 49.70
CA PRO A 70 33.66 50.55 48.29
C PRO A 70 34.43 49.22 48.01
N THR A 71 34.95 48.88 46.82
CA THR A 71 36.13 49.49 46.12
C THR A 71 36.31 48.86 44.73
N ALA A 72 37.06 49.50 43.84
CA ALA A 72 37.16 49.15 42.42
C ALA A 72 37.82 47.78 42.12
N VAL A 73 37.29 47.15 41.07
CA VAL A 73 37.76 45.98 40.31
C VAL A 73 37.86 46.47 38.84
N PRO A 74 38.77 45.96 37.98
CA PRO A 74 39.02 46.56 36.65
C PRO A 74 37.76 46.66 35.78
N GLN A 75 37.77 47.62 34.85
CA GLN A 75 36.70 47.77 33.87
C GLN A 75 36.62 46.52 33.00
N VAL A 76 35.60 45.69 33.26
CA VAL A 76 35.06 44.80 32.24
C VAL A 76 34.54 45.70 31.12
N SER A 77 34.85 45.36 29.88
CA SER A 77 34.23 45.95 28.69
C SER A 77 32.71 45.94 28.86
N SER A 78 32.00 46.88 28.22
CA SER A 78 30.59 46.60 27.89
C SER A 78 30.51 45.23 27.22
N PRO A 79 29.47 44.41 27.47
CA PRO A 79 29.23 43.29 26.58
C PRO A 79 29.20 43.86 25.15
N SER A 80 29.89 43.19 24.23
CA SER A 80 29.56 43.36 22.81
C SER A 80 28.04 43.18 22.68
N PRO A 81 27.38 43.83 21.71
CA PRO A 81 26.09 43.30 21.30
C PRO A 81 26.28 41.81 21.05
N GLN A 82 25.36 40.98 21.56
CA GLN A 82 25.14 39.69 20.88
C GLN A 82 24.93 40.03 19.39
N PRO A 83 25.39 39.19 18.45
CA PRO A 83 24.80 39.23 17.12
C PRO A 83 23.28 39.35 17.29
N ALA A 84 22.65 40.26 16.56
CA ALA A 84 21.23 40.04 16.31
C ALA A 84 21.15 38.67 15.62
N ASP A 85 20.12 37.89 15.92
CA ASP A 85 19.87 36.68 15.16
C ASP A 85 19.74 37.11 13.69
N MET A 86 20.77 36.78 12.92
CA MET A 86 20.74 36.96 11.47
C MET A 86 19.63 36.04 10.97
N PRO A 87 18.73 36.49 10.08
CA PRO A 87 17.86 35.55 9.40
C PRO A 87 18.77 34.51 8.74
N LYS A 88 18.55 33.23 9.07
CA LYS A 88 19.20 32.12 8.40
C LYS A 88 18.43 31.83 7.13
N LEU A 89 19.12 31.51 6.04
CA LEU A 89 18.46 30.89 4.89
C LEU A 89 17.91 29.53 5.34
N ARG A 90 16.64 29.28 5.07
CA ARG A 90 15.98 27.99 5.22
C ARG A 90 16.27 27.20 3.97
N VAL A 91 16.93 26.05 4.13
CA VAL A 91 17.33 25.22 3.00
C VAL A 91 16.77 23.84 3.23
N VAL A 92 16.01 23.35 2.25
CA VAL A 92 15.58 21.97 2.20
C VAL A 92 16.52 21.20 1.27
N SER A 93 16.75 19.93 1.59
CA SER A 93 17.36 18.97 0.69
C SER A 93 16.50 17.73 0.66
N THR A 94 16.33 17.10 -0.50
CA THR A 94 15.59 15.84 -0.63
C THR A 94 16.31 14.74 0.14
N SER A 95 17.51 14.37 -0.33
CA SER A 95 18.40 13.43 0.34
C SER A 95 19.11 14.06 1.54
N ASN A 96 19.29 13.26 2.60
CA ASN A 96 20.14 13.62 3.74
C ASN A 96 21.64 13.66 3.41
N ILE A 97 22.07 13.02 2.31
CA ILE A 97 23.44 13.12 1.78
C ILE A 97 23.73 14.57 1.35
N VAL A 98 22.84 15.13 0.51
CA VAL A 98 22.85 16.55 0.12
C VAL A 98 22.72 17.45 1.34
N GLY A 99 21.90 17.05 2.32
CA GLY A 99 21.77 17.71 3.62
C GLY A 99 23.09 17.87 4.39
N ASP A 100 23.99 16.88 4.40
CA ASP A 100 25.32 17.03 5.03
C ASP A 100 26.20 18.03 4.26
N TRP A 101 26.13 18.03 2.92
CA TRP A 101 26.88 18.98 2.08
C TRP A 101 26.41 20.42 2.32
N VAL A 102 25.09 20.67 2.25
CA VAL A 102 24.46 21.97 2.53
C VAL A 102 24.78 22.45 3.94
N LYS A 103 24.71 21.57 4.93
CA LYS A 103 25.04 21.87 6.34
C LYS A 103 26.51 22.24 6.56
N ARG A 104 27.43 21.63 5.80
CA ARG A 104 28.87 21.96 5.84
C ARG A 104 29.19 23.29 5.16
N VAL A 105 28.62 23.55 3.98
CA VAL A 105 28.81 24.81 3.24
C VAL A 105 28.11 25.97 3.97
N GLY A 106 26.83 25.79 4.29
CA GLY A 106 25.93 26.79 4.87
C GLY A 106 26.20 27.12 6.35
N GLY A 107 26.72 26.16 7.12
CA GLY A 107 27.22 26.36 8.48
C GLY A 107 26.25 27.08 9.44
N GLU A 108 26.73 28.10 10.16
CA GLU A 108 25.90 28.86 11.10
C GLU A 108 24.87 29.77 10.42
N ARG A 109 25.00 30.05 9.10
CA ARG A 109 24.11 30.94 8.34
C ARG A 109 22.89 30.25 7.72
N VAL A 110 22.92 28.93 7.58
CA VAL A 110 21.82 28.12 7.05
C VAL A 110 21.05 27.44 8.18
N SER A 111 19.77 27.17 7.94
CA SER A 111 18.92 26.25 8.67
C SER A 111 18.55 25.11 7.72
N SER A 112 19.37 24.06 7.71
CA SER A 112 19.19 22.90 6.82
C SER A 112 18.13 21.97 7.39
N PHE A 113 17.22 21.52 6.54
CA PHE A 113 16.32 20.40 6.74
C PHE A 113 16.56 19.38 5.62
N SER A 114 16.27 18.10 5.87
CA SER A 114 16.30 17.04 4.86
C SER A 114 14.98 16.32 4.88
N LEU A 115 14.41 16.02 3.72
CA LEU A 115 13.15 15.28 3.62
C LEU A 115 13.39 13.82 4.02
N LEU A 116 14.31 13.15 3.32
CA LEU A 116 14.67 11.75 3.54
C LEU A 116 15.25 11.51 4.95
N PRO A 117 14.59 10.70 5.80
CA PRO A 117 15.11 10.32 7.11
C PRO A 117 16.43 9.55 7.03
N PRO A 118 17.23 9.47 8.12
CA PRO A 118 18.36 8.56 8.18
C PRO A 118 17.92 7.11 7.94
N ASP A 119 18.75 6.35 7.23
CA ASP A 119 18.52 4.92 6.91
C ASP A 119 17.25 4.59 6.07
N ALA A 120 16.43 5.56 5.66
CA ALA A 120 15.33 5.39 4.70
C ALA A 120 15.82 5.31 3.23
N ASP A 121 15.07 4.68 2.33
CA ASP A 121 15.40 4.59 0.89
C ASP A 121 14.95 5.84 0.12
N PRO A 122 15.80 6.45 -0.74
CA PRO A 122 15.41 7.63 -1.52
C PRO A 122 14.34 7.36 -2.58
N HIS A 123 14.25 6.15 -3.12
CA HIS A 123 13.39 5.85 -4.28
C HIS A 123 11.93 5.65 -3.87
N THR A 124 11.67 5.11 -2.68
CA THR A 124 10.33 4.80 -2.16
C THR A 124 9.86 5.77 -1.07
N PHE A 125 10.68 6.76 -0.67
CA PHE A 125 10.35 7.64 0.44
C PHE A 125 9.27 8.68 0.08
N GLN A 126 8.10 8.53 0.70
CA GLN A 126 7.02 9.51 0.64
C GLN A 126 7.11 10.59 1.75
N PRO A 127 7.38 11.88 1.44
CA PRO A 127 7.21 12.98 2.39
C PRO A 127 5.73 13.31 2.70
N GLY A 128 5.37 13.30 3.98
CA GLY A 128 4.04 13.74 4.43
C GLY A 128 3.83 15.27 4.43
N ALA A 129 2.62 15.71 4.75
CA ALA A 129 2.20 17.12 4.70
C ALA A 129 3.05 18.13 5.52
N ARG A 130 3.83 17.67 6.50
CA ARG A 130 4.78 18.54 7.24
C ARG A 130 5.99 18.93 6.39
N ASP A 131 6.34 18.09 5.43
CA ASP A 131 7.54 18.21 4.62
C ASP A 131 7.25 19.01 3.36
N VAL A 132 6.05 18.85 2.78
CA VAL A 132 5.41 19.86 1.91
C VAL A 132 5.46 21.24 2.58
N ALA A 133 5.07 21.34 3.85
CA ALA A 133 5.11 22.59 4.61
C ALA A 133 6.53 23.07 4.99
N ASN A 134 7.57 22.22 4.88
CA ASN A 134 8.97 22.64 5.00
C ASN A 134 9.50 23.18 3.66
N VAL A 135 9.14 22.55 2.53
CA VAL A 135 9.45 22.98 1.16
C VAL A 135 8.83 24.36 0.87
N ALA A 136 7.52 24.51 1.11
CA ALA A 136 6.79 25.76 0.85
C ALA A 136 7.22 26.96 1.72
N ASP A 137 8.08 26.71 2.71
CA ASP A 137 8.55 27.68 3.71
C ASP A 137 10.10 27.86 3.61
N ALA A 138 10.74 27.30 2.57
CA ALA A 138 12.17 27.37 2.26
C ALA A 138 12.56 28.64 1.49
N ASP A 139 13.84 29.02 1.55
CA ASP A 139 14.47 30.02 0.68
C ASP A 139 15.14 29.37 -0.56
N VAL A 140 15.40 28.06 -0.53
CA VAL A 140 15.92 27.22 -1.63
C VAL A 140 15.76 25.73 -1.30
N VAL A 141 15.51 24.90 -2.31
CA VAL A 141 15.51 23.44 -2.27
C VAL A 141 16.66 22.91 -3.12
N PHE A 142 17.43 21.95 -2.60
CA PHE A 142 18.41 21.18 -3.39
C PHE A 142 17.91 19.74 -3.57
N THR A 143 17.68 19.33 -4.81
CA THR A 143 17.37 17.94 -5.17
C THR A 143 18.64 17.20 -5.61
N VAL A 144 18.57 15.88 -5.74
CA VAL A 144 19.57 15.12 -6.51
C VAL A 144 19.28 15.33 -7.99
N GLY A 145 18.03 15.19 -8.42
CA GLY A 145 17.61 15.16 -9.81
C GLY A 145 18.08 13.88 -10.50
N LEU A 146 17.99 13.86 -11.84
CA LEU A 146 18.24 12.67 -12.67
C LEU A 146 17.31 11.50 -12.30
N SER A 147 16.04 11.83 -12.00
CA SER A 147 14.99 10.86 -11.64
C SER A 147 15.28 9.99 -10.40
N LEU A 148 16.09 10.48 -9.45
CA LEU A 148 16.19 9.85 -8.12
C LEU A 148 14.95 10.13 -7.27
N GLU A 149 14.55 11.40 -7.24
CA GLU A 149 13.24 11.77 -6.77
C GLU A 149 12.20 11.20 -7.74
N ALA A 150 11.36 10.26 -7.28
CA ALA A 150 10.23 9.76 -8.05
C ALA A 150 9.36 10.95 -8.54
N GLY A 151 8.80 10.89 -9.74
CA GLY A 151 8.27 12.08 -10.44
C GLY A 151 7.29 12.93 -9.61
N TRP A 152 6.39 12.27 -8.86
CA TRP A 152 5.45 12.92 -7.95
C TRP A 152 6.12 13.76 -6.83
N LEU A 153 7.33 13.38 -6.40
CA LEU A 153 8.15 14.14 -5.43
C LEU A 153 8.76 15.39 -6.09
N GLU A 154 9.18 15.30 -7.36
CA GLU A 154 9.61 16.48 -8.12
C GLU A 154 8.42 17.45 -8.31
N GLU A 155 7.24 16.95 -8.70
CA GLU A 155 6.01 17.75 -8.80
C GLU A 155 5.56 18.36 -7.47
N LEU A 156 5.63 17.61 -6.36
CA LEU A 156 5.33 18.10 -5.02
C LEU A 156 6.27 19.25 -4.65
N ILE A 157 7.55 19.15 -5.00
CA ILE A 157 8.54 20.19 -4.74
C ILE A 157 8.30 21.43 -5.62
N GLU A 158 8.00 21.24 -6.92
CA GLU A 158 7.60 22.30 -7.86
C GLU A 158 6.36 23.06 -7.36
N ASN A 159 5.29 22.34 -7.02
CA ASN A 159 4.00 22.92 -6.59
C ASN A 159 4.07 23.57 -5.20
N ALA A 160 4.93 23.08 -4.31
CA ALA A 160 5.11 23.65 -2.98
C ALA A 160 6.05 24.87 -2.97
N ALA A 161 7.07 24.91 -3.83
CA ALA A 161 8.07 25.99 -3.85
C ALA A 161 7.43 27.37 -4.16
N GLN A 162 7.94 28.44 -3.53
CA GLN A 162 7.43 29.79 -3.77
C GLN A 162 7.91 30.42 -5.09
N ASP A 163 8.92 29.81 -5.73
CA ASP A 163 9.51 30.20 -7.01
C ASP A 163 10.28 28.99 -7.58
N HIS A 164 10.04 28.60 -8.84
CA HIS A 164 10.75 27.47 -9.46
C HIS A 164 12.26 27.81 -9.66
N GLU A 165 12.63 29.10 -9.75
CA GLU A 165 14.04 29.54 -9.70
C GLU A 165 14.73 29.25 -8.34
N SER A 166 14.02 28.66 -7.35
CA SER A 166 14.55 28.25 -6.05
C SER A 166 14.73 26.73 -5.87
N ILE A 167 14.50 25.93 -6.90
CA ILE A 167 14.76 24.48 -6.92
C ILE A 167 16.05 24.25 -7.70
N ILE A 168 17.00 23.51 -7.12
CA ILE A 168 18.33 23.27 -7.69
C ILE A 168 18.62 21.76 -7.74
N SER A 169 18.46 21.17 -8.92
CA SER A 169 18.96 19.85 -9.27
C SER A 169 20.49 19.86 -9.29
N LEU A 170 21.11 18.99 -8.50
CA LEU A 170 22.56 18.91 -8.40
C LEU A 170 23.18 17.95 -9.43
N GLY A 171 22.46 16.90 -9.84
CA GLY A 171 22.93 15.88 -10.77
C GLY A 171 23.24 16.43 -12.16
N GLU A 172 22.35 17.27 -12.70
CA GLU A 172 22.55 17.99 -13.97
C GLU A 172 23.81 18.87 -13.96
N LEU A 173 24.20 19.38 -12.79
CA LEU A 173 25.31 20.31 -12.63
C LEU A 173 26.68 19.64 -12.41
N VAL A 174 26.74 18.30 -12.31
CA VAL A 174 27.99 17.56 -12.00
C VAL A 174 28.57 16.71 -13.13
N ASP A 175 28.11 16.88 -14.38
CA ASP A 175 28.56 16.10 -15.55
C ASP A 175 28.28 14.59 -15.35
N PRO A 176 27.00 14.15 -15.30
CA PRO A 176 26.62 12.79 -14.92
C PRO A 176 27.08 11.73 -15.94
N ILE A 177 26.83 10.45 -15.65
CA ILE A 177 27.05 9.34 -16.61
C ILE A 177 25.70 8.82 -17.11
N GLU A 178 25.64 8.46 -18.39
CA GLU A 178 24.53 7.73 -18.98
C GLU A 178 24.26 6.45 -18.16
N PHE A 179 23.00 6.09 -17.93
CA PHE A 179 22.66 4.80 -17.32
C PHE A 179 23.00 3.67 -18.31
N VAL A 180 23.59 2.58 -17.82
CA VAL A 180 24.03 1.45 -18.66
C VAL A 180 23.45 0.17 -18.09
N GLU A 181 22.28 -0.21 -18.59
CA GLU A 181 21.64 -1.48 -18.27
C GLU A 181 22.61 -2.65 -18.48
N LEU A 182 22.78 -3.47 -17.45
CA LEU A 182 23.71 -4.61 -17.48
C LEU A 182 23.12 -5.85 -18.18
N PHE A 183 21.84 -5.81 -18.57
CA PHE A 183 21.08 -6.96 -19.06
C PHE A 183 20.30 -6.68 -20.36
N GLY A 184 20.77 -5.73 -21.18
CA GLY A 184 20.27 -5.46 -22.55
C GLY A 184 21.28 -5.83 -23.65
N GLU A 185 20.77 -6.33 -24.77
CA GLU A 185 21.42 -6.57 -26.09
C GLU A 185 22.77 -7.33 -26.19
N ASP A 186 22.65 -8.51 -26.83
CA ASP A 186 23.59 -9.26 -27.68
C ASP A 186 25.12 -8.91 -27.72
N MET A 187 25.98 -9.92 -27.48
CA MET A 187 27.44 -9.85 -27.71
C MET A 187 27.82 -9.88 -29.21
N HIS A 188 27.31 -8.96 -30.01
CA HIS A 188 27.56 -8.86 -31.47
C HIS A 188 28.15 -7.52 -31.90
N GLY A 189 29.18 -7.07 -31.16
CA GLY A 189 29.92 -5.84 -31.44
C GLY A 189 30.46 -5.72 -32.87
N HIS A 190 30.13 -4.61 -33.52
CA HIS A 190 30.73 -4.17 -34.77
C HIS A 190 30.96 -2.65 -34.75
N GLU A 191 32.18 -2.21 -35.10
CA GLU A 191 32.49 -0.80 -35.35
C GLU A 191 31.83 -0.35 -36.66
N ASP A 192 31.20 0.84 -36.71
CA ASP A 192 31.26 1.74 -37.87
C ASP A 192 30.90 3.19 -37.48
N GLU A 193 31.42 4.19 -38.22
CA GLU A 193 31.29 5.62 -37.89
C GLU A 193 30.25 6.38 -38.76
N HIS A 194 29.72 7.48 -38.18
CA HIS A 194 29.18 8.71 -38.83
C HIS A 194 27.68 8.81 -39.19
N GLY A 195 27.04 9.91 -38.75
CA GLY A 195 25.91 10.53 -39.47
C GLY A 195 25.11 11.60 -38.69
N HIS A 196 25.47 12.89 -38.79
CA HIS A 196 24.55 13.98 -38.43
C HIS A 196 23.65 14.34 -39.63
N ASP A 197 22.37 14.63 -39.37
CA ASP A 197 21.51 15.64 -40.01
C ASP A 197 20.27 15.77 -39.07
N GLU A 198 20.17 16.78 -38.20
CA GLU A 198 19.47 18.08 -38.38
C GLU A 198 17.94 17.99 -38.67
N HIS A 199 17.14 18.22 -37.60
CA HIS A 199 15.74 18.71 -37.56
C HIS A 199 14.58 17.86 -38.12
N ASP A 200 13.54 17.67 -37.30
CA ASP A 200 12.34 18.51 -37.38
C ASP A 200 11.75 18.76 -35.96
N GLU A 201 10.89 19.77 -35.81
CA GLU A 201 10.32 20.22 -34.52
C GLU A 201 8.89 19.67 -34.34
N HIS A 202 8.63 18.94 -33.26
CA HIS A 202 7.30 18.52 -32.84
C HIS A 202 7.04 19.00 -31.39
N GLU A 203 6.07 19.91 -31.26
CA GLU A 203 5.45 20.29 -29.99
C GLU A 203 4.25 19.34 -29.79
N ASP A 204 4.47 18.21 -29.12
CA ASP A 204 3.39 17.35 -28.64
C ASP A 204 3.30 17.53 -27.11
N GLU A 205 2.13 17.96 -26.63
CA GLU A 205 1.84 18.20 -25.21
C GLU A 205 1.50 16.84 -24.58
N HIS A 206 2.46 16.26 -23.83
CA HIS A 206 2.27 14.98 -23.12
C HIS A 206 1.58 15.21 -21.78
N ASP A 207 0.24 15.21 -21.80
CA ASP A 207 -0.56 14.95 -20.60
C ASP A 207 -0.56 13.42 -20.36
N GLU A 208 0.18 12.92 -19.36
CA GLU A 208 0.27 11.48 -19.02
C GLU A 208 -0.97 11.00 -18.24
N HIS A 209 -2.11 10.94 -18.93
CA HIS A 209 -3.38 10.46 -18.34
C HIS A 209 -3.33 8.97 -17.96
N VAL A 210 -3.86 8.61 -16.78
CA VAL A 210 -4.01 7.22 -16.37
C VAL A 210 -5.08 6.50 -17.21
N THR A 211 -4.66 5.57 -18.07
CA THR A 211 -5.53 4.94 -19.09
C THR A 211 -6.23 3.68 -18.60
N VAL A 212 -7.45 3.83 -18.07
CA VAL A 212 -8.32 2.72 -17.64
C VAL A 212 -8.78 1.88 -18.86
N THR A 213 -8.17 0.71 -19.06
CA THR A 213 -8.49 -0.20 -20.17
C THR A 213 -9.23 -1.45 -19.67
N GLY A 214 -10.57 -1.40 -19.68
CA GLY A 214 -11.36 -2.55 -19.21
C GLY A 214 -12.87 -2.44 -19.41
N ARG A 215 -13.60 -3.06 -18.48
CA ARG A 215 -15.06 -3.21 -18.50
C ARG A 215 -15.63 -3.08 -17.09
N LEU A 216 -16.84 -2.57 -16.97
CA LEU A 216 -17.62 -2.63 -15.73
C LEU A 216 -18.61 -3.79 -15.82
N LEU A 217 -18.54 -4.72 -14.88
CA LEU A 217 -19.55 -5.74 -14.64
C LEU A 217 -20.61 -5.16 -13.68
N VAL A 218 -21.84 -5.02 -14.15
CA VAL A 218 -22.91 -4.26 -13.48
C VAL A 218 -24.04 -5.18 -13.02
N ALA A 219 -24.30 -5.25 -11.72
CA ALA A 219 -25.37 -6.09 -11.17
C ALA A 219 -26.68 -5.32 -10.94
N SER A 220 -27.80 -5.89 -11.40
CA SER A 220 -29.15 -5.36 -11.15
C SER A 220 -29.62 -5.67 -9.72
N ALA A 221 -30.23 -4.67 -9.06
CA ALA A 221 -30.91 -4.87 -7.78
C ALA A 221 -32.19 -5.72 -7.87
N ASN A 222 -32.84 -5.73 -9.04
CA ASN A 222 -34.22 -6.19 -9.21
C ASN A 222 -34.37 -7.41 -10.14
N GLU A 223 -33.36 -7.71 -10.96
CA GLU A 223 -33.38 -8.78 -11.95
C GLU A 223 -32.14 -9.69 -11.82
N SER A 224 -32.30 -10.97 -12.12
CA SER A 224 -31.22 -11.97 -12.02
C SER A 224 -30.27 -11.91 -13.24
N HIS A 225 -29.75 -10.73 -13.56
CA HIS A 225 -28.84 -10.53 -14.67
C HIS A 225 -27.64 -9.65 -14.28
N LEU A 226 -26.57 -9.77 -15.06
CA LEU A 226 -25.49 -8.79 -15.12
C LEU A 226 -25.50 -8.11 -16.50
N SER A 227 -25.27 -6.80 -16.49
CA SER A 227 -25.05 -5.96 -17.67
C SER A 227 -23.59 -5.52 -17.71
N ILE A 228 -23.11 -5.08 -18.87
CA ILE A 228 -21.69 -4.76 -19.08
C ILE A 228 -21.57 -3.39 -19.73
N VAL A 229 -20.68 -2.55 -19.20
CA VAL A 229 -20.17 -1.36 -19.89
C VAL A 229 -18.75 -1.66 -20.36
N ASP A 230 -18.49 -1.62 -21.65
CA ASP A 230 -17.13 -1.72 -22.19
C ASP A 230 -16.53 -0.31 -22.27
N LEU A 231 -15.46 -0.05 -21.52
CA LEU A 231 -14.90 1.31 -21.38
C LEU A 231 -14.10 1.72 -22.63
N MET A 232 -13.61 0.73 -23.40
CA MET A 232 -12.77 0.93 -24.59
C MET A 232 -13.54 1.46 -25.80
N ASP A 233 -14.84 1.14 -25.93
CA ASP A 233 -15.72 1.72 -26.97
C ASP A 233 -16.97 2.45 -26.44
N GLY A 234 -17.19 2.43 -25.11
CA GLY A 234 -18.35 3.03 -24.44
C GLY A 234 -19.65 2.24 -24.63
N GLY A 235 -19.59 1.00 -25.13
CA GLY A 235 -20.74 0.16 -25.46
C GLY A 235 -21.39 -0.50 -24.24
N VAL A 236 -22.71 -0.42 -24.15
CA VAL A 236 -23.52 -1.13 -23.13
C VAL A 236 -24.07 -2.43 -23.71
N THR A 237 -23.77 -3.56 -23.05
CA THR A 237 -24.42 -4.85 -23.28
C THR A 237 -25.33 -5.18 -22.11
N GLU A 238 -26.61 -4.82 -22.24
CA GLU A 238 -27.64 -5.14 -21.25
C GLU A 238 -27.91 -6.65 -21.18
N HIS A 239 -28.12 -7.16 -19.96
CA HIS A 239 -28.52 -8.56 -19.70
C HIS A 239 -27.55 -9.58 -20.33
N ALA A 240 -26.24 -9.27 -20.34
CA ALA A 240 -25.20 -10.09 -20.95
C ALA A 240 -25.14 -11.51 -20.36
N PHE A 241 -25.36 -11.62 -19.04
CA PHE A 241 -25.32 -12.89 -18.31
C PHE A 241 -26.54 -13.07 -17.41
N GLU A 242 -27.12 -14.27 -17.38
CA GLU A 242 -28.16 -14.69 -16.42
C GLU A 242 -27.46 -15.27 -15.17
N VAL A 243 -27.72 -14.69 -13.99
CA VAL A 243 -27.19 -15.18 -12.70
C VAL A 243 -28.31 -15.84 -11.89
N ALA A 244 -27.96 -16.52 -10.80
CA ALA A 244 -28.92 -17.36 -10.08
C ALA A 244 -30.02 -16.56 -9.35
N ALA A 245 -29.74 -15.30 -8.99
CA ALA A 245 -30.64 -14.40 -8.26
C ALA A 245 -30.32 -12.92 -8.53
N ALA A 246 -31.31 -12.06 -8.30
CA ALA A 246 -31.19 -10.61 -8.35
C ALA A 246 -30.45 -10.04 -7.12
N GLY A 247 -29.90 -8.83 -7.23
CA GLY A 247 -29.19 -8.18 -6.13
C GLY A 247 -27.90 -8.91 -5.72
N ALA A 248 -27.24 -9.57 -6.69
CA ALA A 248 -25.93 -10.17 -6.51
C ALA A 248 -24.90 -9.11 -6.07
N SER A 249 -23.96 -9.51 -5.22
CA SER A 249 -22.71 -8.76 -5.10
C SER A 249 -21.83 -9.10 -6.31
N VAL A 250 -21.17 -8.10 -6.90
CA VAL A 250 -20.05 -8.31 -7.82
C VAL A 250 -18.77 -7.74 -7.23
N TYR A 251 -17.66 -8.42 -7.50
CA TYR A 251 -16.30 -8.07 -7.11
C TYR A 251 -15.32 -8.49 -8.21
N SER A 252 -14.11 -7.94 -8.16
CA SER A 252 -12.96 -8.33 -8.98
C SER A 252 -12.02 -9.21 -8.17
N SER A 253 -11.17 -9.98 -8.85
CA SER A 253 -9.93 -10.56 -8.30
C SER A 253 -8.87 -9.49 -8.05
N PRO A 254 -7.75 -9.80 -7.36
CA PRO A 254 -6.61 -8.90 -7.16
C PRO A 254 -6.15 -8.18 -8.45
N ASN A 255 -5.59 -8.87 -9.44
CA ASN A 255 -5.15 -8.35 -10.75
C ASN A 255 -6.32 -7.95 -11.69
N HIS A 256 -7.56 -7.86 -11.17
CA HIS A 256 -8.76 -7.43 -11.88
C HIS A 256 -9.12 -8.25 -13.14
N ARG A 257 -8.43 -9.35 -13.46
CA ARG A 257 -8.72 -10.19 -14.64
C ARG A 257 -10.04 -10.94 -14.48
N PHE A 258 -10.35 -11.42 -13.28
CA PHE A 258 -11.53 -12.24 -13.00
C PHE A 258 -12.61 -11.48 -12.24
N GLY A 259 -13.87 -11.72 -12.63
CA GLY A 259 -15.05 -11.22 -11.95
C GLY A 259 -15.77 -12.32 -11.17
N PHE A 260 -16.34 -11.95 -10.02
CA PHE A 260 -17.14 -12.83 -9.18
C PHE A 260 -18.53 -12.26 -8.96
N ALA A 261 -19.59 -13.04 -9.21
CA ALA A 261 -20.96 -12.65 -8.88
C ALA A 261 -21.56 -13.59 -7.83
N LEU A 262 -21.70 -13.09 -6.60
CA LEU A 262 -22.28 -13.79 -5.45
C LEU A 262 -23.81 -13.59 -5.48
N ALA A 263 -24.49 -14.48 -6.21
CA ALA A 263 -25.94 -14.48 -6.36
C ALA A 263 -26.59 -15.33 -5.25
N ARG A 264 -27.47 -14.71 -4.45
CA ARG A 264 -28.12 -15.36 -3.30
C ARG A 264 -29.62 -15.55 -3.49
N GLY A 265 -30.09 -16.77 -3.35
CA GLY A 265 -31.45 -17.20 -3.65
C GLY A 265 -32.47 -16.88 -2.55
N ASP A 266 -33.62 -16.33 -2.95
CA ASP A 266 -34.74 -16.08 -2.04
C ASP A 266 -35.54 -17.38 -1.79
N GLY A 267 -35.21 -18.10 -0.71
CA GLY A 267 -36.00 -19.22 -0.16
C GLY A 267 -35.63 -20.62 -0.68
N ASP A 268 -36.20 -21.03 -1.83
CA ASP A 268 -35.96 -22.33 -2.49
C ASP A 268 -35.08 -22.18 -3.76
N ALA A 269 -34.47 -21.00 -3.96
CA ALA A 269 -33.62 -20.69 -5.12
C ALA A 269 -32.16 -21.10 -4.88
N ASP A 270 -31.41 -21.29 -5.97
CA ASP A 270 -30.02 -21.77 -5.96
C ASP A 270 -29.08 -20.63 -5.54
N ASP A 271 -28.34 -20.77 -4.43
CA ASP A 271 -27.22 -19.89 -4.10
C ASP A 271 -26.04 -20.24 -5.01
N ARG A 272 -25.36 -19.24 -5.59
CA ARG A 272 -24.25 -19.48 -6.51
C ARG A 272 -23.27 -18.33 -6.61
N VAL A 273 -21.97 -18.65 -6.55
CA VAL A 273 -20.88 -17.82 -7.08
C VAL A 273 -20.70 -18.17 -8.56
N HIS A 274 -20.82 -17.17 -9.43
CA HIS A 274 -20.45 -17.27 -10.85
C HIS A 274 -19.10 -16.60 -11.04
N VAL A 275 -18.20 -17.20 -11.82
CA VAL A 275 -16.88 -16.65 -12.15
C VAL A 275 -16.85 -16.23 -13.62
N PHE A 276 -16.12 -15.15 -13.92
CA PHE A 276 -15.98 -14.58 -15.26
C PHE A 276 -14.51 -14.28 -15.55
N ASP A 277 -13.99 -14.70 -16.71
CA ASP A 277 -12.75 -14.11 -17.26
C ASP A 277 -13.16 -12.81 -17.98
N GLY A 278 -12.63 -11.67 -17.52
CA GLY A 278 -12.92 -10.33 -18.02
C GLY A 278 -12.51 -10.11 -19.48
N GLY A 279 -11.60 -10.93 -19.99
CA GLY A 279 -11.12 -10.91 -21.37
C GLY A 279 -10.25 -9.70 -21.71
N VAL A 280 -9.72 -8.97 -20.74
CA VAL A 280 -8.77 -7.87 -20.92
C VAL A 280 -7.66 -8.04 -19.89
N TYR A 281 -6.44 -8.31 -20.36
CA TYR A 281 -5.28 -8.58 -19.51
C TYR A 281 -3.98 -8.52 -20.35
N LEU A 282 -2.82 -8.42 -19.70
CA LEU A 282 -1.51 -8.51 -20.33
C LEU A 282 -1.05 -9.97 -20.44
N VAL A 283 -0.25 -10.31 -21.45
CA VAL A 283 0.45 -11.60 -21.55
C VAL A 283 1.91 -11.33 -21.87
N GLU A 284 2.82 -11.88 -21.07
CA GLU A 284 4.26 -11.79 -21.32
C GLU A 284 4.62 -12.45 -22.67
N HIS A 285 5.41 -11.75 -23.49
CA HIS A 285 5.85 -12.22 -24.81
C HIS A 285 7.38 -12.10 -24.98
N GLY A 286 8.12 -12.21 -23.88
CA GLY A 286 9.58 -12.17 -23.85
C GLY A 286 10.10 -10.84 -23.31
N ASP A 287 10.29 -9.86 -24.20
CA ASP A 287 10.82 -8.52 -23.88
C ASP A 287 9.71 -7.45 -23.71
N HIS A 288 8.44 -7.83 -23.82
CA HIS A 288 7.28 -6.95 -23.69
C HIS A 288 6.01 -7.72 -23.30
N TYR A 289 4.98 -6.97 -22.89
CA TYR A 289 3.63 -7.50 -22.63
C TYR A 289 2.69 -7.24 -23.82
N ASP A 290 2.11 -8.30 -24.36
CA ASP A 290 1.15 -8.28 -25.46
C ASP A 290 -0.28 -8.16 -24.90
N ARG A 291 -0.94 -7.00 -25.07
CA ARG A 291 -2.27 -6.76 -24.50
C ARG A 291 -3.34 -7.62 -25.18
N VAL A 292 -3.88 -8.58 -24.43
CA VAL A 292 -5.01 -9.39 -24.85
C VAL A 292 -6.31 -8.63 -24.68
N SER A 293 -7.11 -8.55 -25.75
CA SER A 293 -8.52 -8.15 -25.69
C SER A 293 -9.40 -9.17 -26.41
N LYS A 294 -10.25 -9.84 -25.62
CA LYS A 294 -11.22 -10.89 -25.97
C LYS A 294 -12.60 -10.48 -25.43
N PRO A 295 -13.70 -11.09 -25.90
CA PRO A 295 -14.98 -10.96 -25.21
C PRO A 295 -14.92 -11.65 -23.84
N ILE A 296 -15.37 -10.94 -22.80
CA ILE A 296 -15.65 -11.46 -21.45
C ILE A 296 -16.52 -12.73 -21.49
N THR A 297 -16.18 -13.72 -20.65
CA THR A 297 -16.85 -15.04 -20.60
C THR A 297 -17.12 -15.49 -19.17
N MET A 298 -18.37 -15.88 -18.88
CA MET A 298 -18.69 -16.71 -17.72
C MET A 298 -18.06 -18.09 -17.88
N LEU A 299 -17.35 -18.55 -16.85
CA LEU A 299 -16.72 -19.87 -16.77
C LEU A 299 -17.76 -20.95 -16.32
N GLU A 300 -17.48 -22.22 -16.57
CA GLU A 300 -18.17 -23.33 -15.87
C GLU A 300 -17.68 -23.48 -14.41
N LEU A 301 -16.57 -22.79 -14.05
CA LEU A 301 -16.06 -22.61 -12.69
C LEU A 301 -17.01 -21.82 -11.78
N GLY A 302 -17.10 -22.24 -10.52
CA GLY A 302 -17.86 -21.56 -9.47
C GLY A 302 -18.30 -22.51 -8.35
N THR A 303 -19.12 -22.02 -7.43
CA THR A 303 -19.61 -22.81 -6.28
C THR A 303 -21.08 -22.56 -5.97
N SER A 304 -21.77 -23.59 -5.49
CA SER A 304 -23.17 -23.56 -5.05
C SER A 304 -23.32 -23.93 -3.57
N ASP A 305 -22.33 -23.58 -2.74
CA ASP A 305 -22.44 -23.68 -1.28
C ASP A 305 -23.39 -22.62 -0.72
N GLU A 306 -24.16 -22.98 0.31
CA GLU A 306 -25.25 -22.14 0.84
C GLU A 306 -24.74 -20.79 1.38
N ARG A 307 -25.30 -19.71 0.86
CA ARG A 307 -25.06 -18.28 1.18
C ARG A 307 -23.59 -17.80 1.15
N PRO A 308 -22.98 -17.64 -0.05
CA PRO A 308 -21.78 -16.81 -0.19
C PRO A 308 -22.11 -15.37 0.22
N ILE A 309 -21.44 -14.81 1.23
CA ILE A 309 -21.78 -13.48 1.78
C ILE A 309 -20.57 -12.55 1.92
N HIS A 310 -19.51 -13.00 2.59
CA HIS A 310 -18.29 -12.20 2.73
C HIS A 310 -17.26 -12.59 1.66
N PHE A 311 -16.48 -11.61 1.22
CA PHE A 311 -15.55 -11.70 0.10
C PHE A 311 -14.34 -10.83 0.46
N ALA A 312 -13.13 -11.38 0.36
CA ALA A 312 -11.89 -10.66 0.58
C ALA A 312 -10.84 -11.10 -0.45
N ASN A 313 -10.03 -10.14 -0.89
CA ASN A 313 -8.83 -10.35 -1.70
C ASN A 313 -7.58 -10.13 -0.83
N GLY A 314 -6.43 -10.60 -1.31
CA GLY A 314 -5.10 -10.30 -0.77
C GLY A 314 -4.08 -11.35 -1.25
N ALA A 315 -2.84 -10.95 -1.50
CA ALA A 315 -1.73 -11.83 -1.92
C ALA A 315 -2.11 -12.83 -3.05
N GLY A 316 -2.70 -12.33 -4.15
CA GLY A 316 -3.14 -13.16 -5.28
C GLY A 316 -4.33 -14.11 -5.02
N TRP A 317 -4.89 -14.14 -3.81
CA TRP A 317 -6.03 -14.99 -3.44
C TRP A 317 -7.35 -14.20 -3.35
N THR A 318 -8.43 -14.83 -3.81
CA THR A 318 -9.82 -14.48 -3.50
C THR A 318 -10.40 -15.52 -2.52
N ALA A 319 -10.93 -15.04 -1.38
CA ALA A 319 -11.57 -15.87 -0.35
C ALA A 319 -13.05 -15.51 -0.17
N ILE A 320 -13.94 -16.51 -0.27
CA ILE A 320 -15.40 -16.33 -0.21
C ILE A 320 -16.00 -17.16 0.93
N PHE A 321 -16.63 -16.50 1.90
CA PHE A 321 -17.24 -17.17 3.04
C PHE A 321 -18.71 -17.55 2.78
N HIS A 322 -19.04 -18.84 2.97
CA HIS A 322 -20.39 -19.38 2.82
C HIS A 322 -21.08 -19.60 4.17
N ASP A 323 -21.91 -18.64 4.59
CA ASP A 323 -22.57 -18.61 5.91
C ASP A 323 -23.49 -19.80 6.18
N GLY A 324 -24.05 -20.42 5.14
CA GLY A 324 -24.95 -21.57 5.25
C GLY A 324 -24.23 -22.90 5.53
N THR A 325 -22.90 -22.96 5.33
CA THR A 325 -22.09 -24.16 5.58
C THR A 325 -20.94 -23.92 6.57
N GLY A 326 -20.41 -22.69 6.63
CA GLY A 326 -19.17 -22.36 7.31
C GLY A 326 -17.93 -22.89 6.59
N ARG A 327 -18.00 -23.04 5.27
CA ARG A 327 -16.85 -23.24 4.39
C ARG A 327 -16.38 -21.90 3.83
N VAL A 328 -15.07 -21.76 3.65
CA VAL A 328 -14.48 -20.73 2.80
C VAL A 328 -14.15 -21.39 1.47
N ALA A 329 -14.59 -20.83 0.35
CA ALA A 329 -14.03 -21.14 -0.97
C ALA A 329 -12.78 -20.28 -1.16
N LEU A 330 -11.66 -20.89 -1.56
CA LEU A 330 -10.42 -20.19 -1.88
C LEU A 330 -10.16 -20.33 -3.38
N LEU A 331 -9.77 -19.25 -4.04
CA LEU A 331 -9.39 -19.24 -5.44
C LEU A 331 -8.14 -18.38 -5.61
N ASN A 332 -7.04 -18.96 -6.07
CA ASN A 332 -5.85 -18.21 -6.45
C ASN A 332 -6.00 -17.70 -7.88
N GLU A 333 -5.59 -16.46 -8.15
CA GLU A 333 -5.70 -15.86 -9.47
C GLU A 333 -4.77 -16.53 -10.49
N HIS A 334 -3.51 -16.79 -10.14
CA HIS A 334 -2.54 -17.45 -11.02
C HIS A 334 -2.98 -18.88 -11.39
N GLU A 335 -3.37 -19.69 -10.40
CA GLU A 335 -3.87 -21.06 -10.65
C GLU A 335 -5.12 -21.05 -11.57
N MET A 336 -5.97 -20.02 -11.46
CA MET A 336 -7.12 -19.81 -12.35
C MET A 336 -6.73 -19.33 -13.74
N GLU A 337 -5.66 -18.56 -13.91
CA GLU A 337 -5.14 -18.16 -15.22
C GLU A 337 -4.74 -19.37 -16.08
N GLU A 338 -4.06 -20.34 -15.46
CA GLU A 338 -3.61 -21.57 -16.10
C GLU A 338 -4.75 -22.58 -16.29
N SER A 339 -5.54 -22.81 -15.24
CA SER A 339 -6.50 -23.92 -15.19
C SER A 339 -7.88 -23.58 -15.78
N GLY A 340 -8.31 -22.32 -15.68
CA GLY A 340 -9.65 -21.87 -16.11
C GLY A 340 -10.79 -22.76 -15.58
N ASP A 341 -11.55 -23.37 -16.50
CA ASP A 341 -12.65 -24.29 -16.19
C ASP A 341 -12.22 -25.60 -15.49
N GLU A 342 -10.94 -25.96 -15.48
CA GLU A 342 -10.42 -27.18 -14.84
C GLU A 342 -9.96 -26.95 -13.38
N TYR A 343 -10.07 -25.73 -12.83
CA TYR A 343 -9.64 -25.39 -11.46
C TYR A 343 -10.46 -26.09 -10.35
N GLU A 344 -9.80 -26.85 -9.46
CA GLU A 344 -10.42 -27.51 -8.29
C GLU A 344 -10.34 -26.64 -7.02
N ILE A 345 -11.25 -25.67 -6.89
CA ILE A 345 -11.42 -24.75 -5.72
C ILE A 345 -11.12 -25.44 -4.36
N PRO A 346 -10.06 -25.06 -3.61
CA PRO A 346 -9.82 -25.51 -2.24
C PRO A 346 -10.80 -24.92 -1.21
N TYR A 347 -10.94 -25.56 -0.03
CA TYR A 347 -11.91 -25.15 1.00
C TYR A 347 -11.47 -25.34 2.46
N LEU A 348 -11.43 -24.26 3.24
CA LEU A 348 -11.27 -24.27 4.69
C LEU A 348 -12.61 -24.50 5.43
N ASN A 349 -12.58 -25.10 6.62
CA ASN A 349 -13.79 -25.50 7.37
C ASN A 349 -13.81 -24.84 8.76
N THR A 350 -14.40 -23.65 8.84
CA THR A 350 -14.57 -22.89 10.09
C THR A 350 -15.84 -23.32 10.85
N GLY A 351 -16.85 -23.77 10.11
CA GLY A 351 -18.11 -24.32 10.59
C GLY A 351 -19.19 -23.27 10.89
N LEU A 352 -20.42 -23.59 10.50
CA LEU A 352 -21.62 -22.73 10.47
C LEU A 352 -21.61 -21.50 11.40
N GLN A 353 -21.48 -20.32 10.80
CA GLN A 353 -21.47 -19.00 11.43
C GLN A 353 -21.79 -17.93 10.37
N HIS A 354 -21.98 -16.68 10.78
CA HIS A 354 -21.84 -15.53 9.87
C HIS A 354 -20.41 -15.01 10.01
N GLY A 355 -19.52 -15.42 9.11
CA GLY A 355 -18.07 -15.40 9.36
C GLY A 355 -17.26 -14.62 8.33
N ALA A 356 -16.17 -14.02 8.80
CA ALA A 356 -15.16 -13.38 7.98
C ALA A 356 -14.00 -14.34 7.65
N VAL A 357 -13.31 -14.04 6.56
CA VAL A 357 -11.98 -14.53 6.17
C VAL A 357 -11.25 -13.38 5.48
N VAL A 358 -9.93 -13.30 5.65
CA VAL A 358 -9.05 -12.43 4.87
C VAL A 358 -7.82 -13.26 4.48
N PRO A 359 -7.38 -13.28 3.21
CA PRO A 359 -6.07 -13.78 2.83
C PRO A 359 -4.94 -13.02 3.55
N MET A 360 -3.79 -13.65 3.65
CA MET A 360 -2.53 -13.09 4.14
C MET A 360 -1.42 -13.52 3.17
N HIS A 361 -0.19 -13.04 3.35
CA HIS A 361 0.89 -13.31 2.41
C HIS A 361 1.18 -14.83 2.28
N GLY A 362 1.26 -15.30 1.04
CA GLY A 362 1.36 -16.73 0.70
C GLY A 362 0.08 -17.53 0.95
N ASP A 363 0.22 -18.80 1.33
CA ASP A 363 -0.87 -19.77 1.47
C ASP A 363 -1.65 -19.65 2.81
N MET A 364 -1.83 -18.42 3.30
CA MET A 364 -2.23 -18.13 4.68
C MET A 364 -3.56 -17.37 4.75
N PHE A 365 -4.44 -17.77 5.68
CA PHE A 365 -5.80 -17.22 5.76
C PHE A 365 -6.20 -16.94 7.22
N ALA A 366 -6.50 -15.69 7.53
CA ALA A 366 -7.08 -15.29 8.80
C ALA A 366 -8.59 -15.55 8.79
N VAL A 367 -9.02 -16.61 9.48
CA VAL A 367 -10.42 -17.09 9.48
C VAL A 367 -11.09 -16.92 10.83
N SER A 368 -12.34 -16.43 10.81
CA SER A 368 -13.11 -16.18 12.03
C SER A 368 -13.53 -17.46 12.77
N VAL A 369 -13.51 -17.42 14.11
CA VAL A 369 -13.75 -18.56 15.00
C VAL A 369 -15.19 -18.60 15.51
N ALA A 370 -15.91 -19.62 15.06
CA ALA A 370 -17.33 -19.82 15.32
C ALA A 370 -17.64 -20.08 16.81
N ASN A 371 -18.30 -19.11 17.44
CA ASN A 371 -18.56 -19.02 18.88
C ASN A 371 -19.12 -20.33 19.53
N PRO A 372 -18.46 -20.88 20.57
CA PRO A 372 -18.85 -22.14 21.21
C PRO A 372 -20.04 -22.03 22.20
N ASP A 373 -20.39 -20.84 22.67
CA ASP A 373 -21.51 -20.62 23.61
C ASP A 373 -22.88 -20.62 22.92
N TYR A 374 -22.93 -20.63 21.58
CA TYR A 374 -24.14 -20.87 20.78
C TYR A 374 -24.17 -22.35 20.30
N PRO A 375 -24.77 -23.29 21.05
CA PRO A 375 -24.76 -24.71 20.68
C PRO A 375 -25.67 -25.04 19.48
N ASP A 376 -26.70 -24.21 19.25
CA ASP A 376 -27.55 -24.25 18.06
C ASP A 376 -27.06 -23.14 17.10
N LYS A 377 -25.86 -23.31 16.53
CA LYS A 377 -25.25 -22.36 15.58
C LYS A 377 -26.13 -22.12 14.35
N THR A 378 -25.99 -20.94 13.74
CA THR A 378 -26.72 -20.52 12.53
C THR A 378 -25.85 -19.64 11.62
N GLU A 379 -26.27 -19.55 10.35
CA GLU A 379 -26.02 -18.49 9.33
C GLU A 379 -26.15 -17.02 9.79
N SER A 380 -26.30 -16.75 11.09
CA SER A 380 -26.39 -15.41 11.68
C SER A 380 -25.80 -15.38 13.10
N SER A 381 -25.05 -16.42 13.48
CA SER A 381 -24.31 -16.51 14.73
C SER A 381 -22.95 -15.86 14.51
N LEU A 382 -22.70 -14.74 15.18
CA LEU A 382 -21.45 -14.00 15.01
C LEU A 382 -20.25 -14.70 15.70
N PRO A 383 -19.02 -14.54 15.18
CA PRO A 383 -17.80 -15.13 15.74
C PRO A 383 -17.32 -14.38 17.01
N ILE A 384 -16.22 -14.85 17.61
CA ILE A 384 -15.63 -14.26 18.84
C ILE A 384 -14.11 -14.04 18.79
N GLY A 385 -13.46 -14.30 17.66
CA GLY A 385 -11.99 -14.29 17.52
C GLY A 385 -11.61 -14.85 16.15
N VAL A 386 -10.32 -15.03 15.91
CA VAL A 386 -9.74 -15.41 14.61
C VAL A 386 -8.61 -16.44 14.81
N GLU A 387 -8.47 -17.37 13.88
CA GLU A 387 -7.33 -18.29 13.75
C GLU A 387 -6.67 -18.01 12.39
N VAL A 388 -5.33 -18.05 12.30
CA VAL A 388 -4.65 -18.08 10.99
C VAL A 388 -4.44 -19.55 10.60
N ARG A 389 -4.80 -19.91 9.37
CA ARG A 389 -4.72 -21.29 8.85
C ARG A 389 -4.00 -21.37 7.51
N ASP A 390 -3.38 -22.53 7.27
CA ASP A 390 -2.82 -22.92 5.97
C ASP A 390 -3.89 -23.56 5.05
N LEU A 391 -3.56 -23.78 3.77
CA LEU A 391 -4.42 -24.48 2.80
C LEU A 391 -4.84 -25.91 3.22
N ASP A 392 -4.07 -26.58 4.09
CA ASP A 392 -4.39 -27.91 4.65
C ASP A 392 -5.44 -27.83 5.80
N ASP A 393 -5.96 -26.62 6.11
CA ASP A 393 -6.91 -26.31 7.19
C ASP A 393 -6.32 -26.54 8.60
N ASN A 394 -4.99 -26.50 8.76
CA ASN A 394 -4.31 -26.49 10.06
C ASN A 394 -4.28 -25.07 10.64
N VAL A 395 -4.52 -24.94 11.94
CA VAL A 395 -4.29 -23.69 12.67
C VAL A 395 -2.81 -23.49 12.94
N VAL A 396 -2.20 -22.46 12.36
CA VAL A 396 -0.81 -22.04 12.64
C VAL A 396 -0.74 -21.04 13.80
N HIS A 397 -1.76 -20.18 13.94
CA HIS A 397 -1.84 -19.15 14.98
C HIS A 397 -3.26 -19.04 15.57
N ASP A 398 -3.36 -18.89 16.89
CA ASP A 398 -4.61 -18.80 17.66
C ASP A 398 -4.81 -17.39 18.22
N GLY A 399 -5.25 -16.47 17.34
CA GLY A 399 -5.64 -15.10 17.70
C GLY A 399 -6.89 -15.05 18.58
N SER A 400 -7.67 -16.14 18.66
CA SER A 400 -8.87 -16.25 19.50
C SER A 400 -8.57 -16.31 21.00
N SER A 401 -7.28 -16.31 21.36
CA SER A 401 -6.82 -16.11 22.72
C SER A 401 -7.18 -14.72 23.28
N GLU A 402 -7.32 -13.72 22.41
CA GLU A 402 -7.96 -12.43 22.71
C GLU A 402 -9.37 -12.39 22.09
N LEU A 403 -10.33 -11.79 22.81
CA LEU A 403 -11.75 -11.92 22.45
C LEU A 403 -12.25 -10.74 21.61
N CYS A 404 -12.73 -11.03 20.41
CA CYS A 404 -13.37 -10.11 19.48
C CYS A 404 -14.90 -10.41 19.41
N PRO A 405 -15.68 -10.06 20.45
CA PRO A 405 -17.05 -10.55 20.60
C PRO A 405 -18.00 -9.93 19.58
N GLY A 406 -18.69 -10.78 18.82
CA GLY A 406 -19.63 -10.31 17.80
C GLY A 406 -18.93 -9.71 16.59
N LEU A 407 -17.80 -10.31 16.20
CA LEU A 407 -16.98 -10.01 15.03
C LEU A 407 -17.84 -9.88 13.76
N HIS A 408 -17.58 -8.86 12.95
CA HIS A 408 -18.20 -8.61 11.65
C HIS A 408 -17.56 -7.36 11.01
N GLY A 409 -17.11 -7.46 9.76
CA GLY A 409 -16.35 -6.41 9.11
C GLY A 409 -14.87 -6.70 9.27
N GLU A 410 -14.19 -6.74 8.15
CA GLU A 410 -12.85 -7.26 7.97
C GLU A 410 -12.17 -6.46 6.86
N ALA A 411 -10.87 -6.24 6.98
CA ALA A 411 -10.01 -5.63 5.96
C ALA A 411 -8.55 -5.93 6.31
N HIS A 412 -7.69 -5.93 5.31
CA HIS A 412 -6.23 -5.95 5.47
C HIS A 412 -5.64 -4.57 5.22
N ASN A 413 -4.38 -4.41 5.60
CA ASN A 413 -3.54 -3.27 5.32
C ASN A 413 -2.07 -3.75 5.15
N HIS A 414 -1.12 -2.83 4.97
CA HIS A 414 0.29 -3.17 4.71
C HIS A 414 0.94 -4.13 5.74
N HIS A 415 0.47 -4.11 7.01
CA HIS A 415 1.07 -4.89 8.09
C HIS A 415 0.30 -6.18 8.44
N GLY A 416 -0.97 -6.29 8.04
CA GLY A 416 -1.81 -7.41 8.44
C GLY A 416 -3.31 -7.17 8.35
N VAL A 417 -4.08 -7.78 9.25
CA VAL A 417 -5.53 -7.97 9.10
C VAL A 417 -6.32 -7.52 10.33
N GLY A 418 -7.30 -6.63 10.11
CA GLY A 418 -8.21 -6.11 11.12
C GLY A 418 -9.60 -6.73 11.06
N PHE A 419 -10.20 -6.97 12.24
CA PHE A 419 -11.55 -7.51 12.39
C PHE A 419 -12.37 -6.70 13.41
N GLY A 420 -13.48 -6.11 12.96
CA GLY A 420 -14.35 -5.25 13.77
C GLY A 420 -15.27 -6.01 14.73
N CYS A 421 -15.34 -5.59 15.99
CA CYS A 421 -16.17 -6.26 17.02
C CYS A 421 -16.70 -5.31 18.10
N VAL A 422 -17.47 -5.86 19.05
CA VAL A 422 -18.10 -5.07 20.12
C VAL A 422 -17.03 -4.61 21.12
N GLY A 423 -16.67 -3.33 21.02
CA GLY A 423 -15.74 -2.65 21.92
C GLY A 423 -14.36 -2.37 21.33
N GLY A 424 -14.11 -2.71 20.06
CA GLY A 424 -12.81 -2.48 19.42
C GLY A 424 -12.64 -3.20 18.09
N VAL A 425 -11.38 -3.30 17.66
CA VAL A 425 -10.91 -4.10 16.52
C VAL A 425 -9.86 -5.08 17.03
N LEU A 426 -9.93 -6.34 16.62
CA LEU A 426 -8.84 -7.31 16.77
C LEU A 426 -7.95 -7.19 15.52
N PHE A 427 -6.68 -6.92 15.71
CA PHE A 427 -5.68 -6.88 14.64
C PHE A 427 -4.72 -8.07 14.78
N ILE A 428 -4.28 -8.63 13.66
CA ILE A 428 -3.25 -9.68 13.57
C ILE A 428 -2.20 -9.20 12.56
N GLU A 429 -0.94 -9.19 12.97
CA GLU A 429 0.20 -8.75 12.18
C GLU A 429 1.06 -9.95 11.78
N GLU A 430 1.65 -9.92 10.59
CA GLU A 430 2.57 -10.95 10.11
C GLU A 430 4.04 -10.51 10.25
N HIS A 431 4.89 -11.42 10.72
CA HIS A 431 6.32 -11.20 10.95
C HIS A 431 7.17 -12.32 10.31
N GLY A 432 6.79 -12.77 9.11
CA GLY A 432 7.54 -13.69 8.25
C GLY A 432 7.57 -15.17 8.68
N ASP A 433 7.85 -15.48 9.95
CA ASP A 433 7.76 -16.85 10.51
C ASP A 433 6.87 -16.96 11.77
N HIS A 434 6.27 -15.84 12.18
CA HIS A 434 5.36 -15.75 13.32
C HIS A 434 4.31 -14.65 13.08
N PHE A 435 3.29 -14.66 13.94
CA PHE A 435 2.20 -13.69 13.96
C PHE A 435 2.03 -13.19 15.40
N ASP A 436 1.77 -11.89 15.56
CA ASP A 436 1.34 -11.27 16.83
C ASP A 436 -0.08 -10.69 16.66
N HIS A 437 -0.81 -10.51 17.78
CA HIS A 437 -2.18 -9.99 17.74
C HIS A 437 -2.53 -9.16 18.97
N TRP A 438 -3.35 -8.13 18.77
CA TRP A 438 -3.83 -7.26 19.85
C TRP A 438 -5.23 -6.69 19.59
N PHE A 439 -5.83 -6.15 20.64
CA PHE A 439 -7.17 -5.56 20.59
C PHE A 439 -7.08 -4.04 20.78
N ILE A 440 -7.49 -3.31 19.75
CA ILE A 440 -7.56 -1.85 19.72
C ILE A 440 -8.89 -1.44 20.36
N GLU A 441 -8.87 -0.92 21.59
CA GLU A 441 -10.09 -0.54 22.33
C GLU A 441 -10.79 0.68 21.71
N ASN A 442 -12.13 0.62 21.59
CA ASN A 442 -12.95 1.76 21.18
C ASN A 442 -12.68 2.99 22.10
N PRO A 443 -12.36 4.18 21.54
CA PRO A 443 -12.08 5.37 22.32
C PRO A 443 -13.31 5.87 23.10
N SER A 444 -13.08 6.60 24.19
CA SER A 444 -14.14 7.05 25.12
C SER A 444 -15.13 8.06 24.52
N GLU A 445 -14.76 8.60 23.37
CA GLU A 445 -15.43 9.53 22.50
C GLU A 445 -16.48 8.83 21.61
N MET A 446 -16.25 7.55 21.26
CA MET A 446 -17.22 6.71 20.55
C MET A 446 -18.33 6.27 21.51
N ARG A 447 -19.55 6.01 21.02
CA ARG A 447 -20.63 5.54 21.90
C ARG A 447 -20.36 4.13 22.43
N ALA A 448 -20.67 3.93 23.72
CA ALA A 448 -20.59 2.63 24.37
C ALA A 448 -21.54 1.57 23.78
N GLU A 449 -22.52 1.97 22.98
CA GLU A 449 -23.42 1.09 22.21
C GLU A 449 -23.03 0.93 20.73
N ALA A 450 -21.93 1.55 20.28
CA ALA A 450 -21.42 1.44 18.91
C ALA A 450 -20.43 0.27 18.74
N ARG A 451 -20.34 -0.20 17.50
CA ARG A 451 -19.47 -1.29 17.05
C ARG A 451 -18.84 -0.90 15.71
N ILE A 452 -17.53 -1.07 15.55
CA ILE A 452 -16.92 -1.13 14.21
C ILE A 452 -17.49 -2.36 13.52
N GLY A 453 -18.31 -2.15 12.48
CA GLY A 453 -19.09 -3.21 11.83
C GLY A 453 -18.82 -3.37 10.33
N THR A 454 -17.93 -2.54 9.81
CA THR A 454 -17.39 -2.58 8.44
C THR A 454 -16.03 -1.93 8.56
N LEU A 455 -15.01 -2.58 8.00
CA LEU A 455 -13.68 -2.02 7.85
C LEU A 455 -13.45 -1.71 6.37
N TYR A 456 -12.47 -0.85 6.12
CA TYR A 456 -11.90 -0.53 4.83
C TYR A 456 -10.38 -0.49 5.03
N GLY A 457 -9.62 -1.02 4.08
CA GLY A 457 -8.16 -1.03 4.09
C GLY A 457 -7.61 -1.18 2.67
N HIS A 458 -6.29 -1.09 2.54
CA HIS A 458 -5.55 -1.18 1.28
C HIS A 458 -4.13 -1.70 1.55
N ASP A 459 -3.55 -2.50 0.66
CA ASP A 459 -2.24 -3.13 0.84
C ASP A 459 -1.09 -2.11 1.00
N HIS A 460 -1.26 -0.89 0.49
CA HIS A 460 -0.29 0.21 0.63
C HIS A 460 -0.56 1.13 1.84
N SER A 461 -1.62 0.88 2.62
CA SER A 461 -1.99 1.74 3.75
C SER A 461 -1.46 1.19 5.07
N GLU A 462 -0.83 2.03 5.89
CA GLU A 462 -0.41 1.67 7.27
C GLU A 462 -1.60 1.57 8.25
N VAL A 463 -2.78 2.06 7.85
CA VAL A 463 -3.97 2.24 8.70
C VAL A 463 -5.15 1.38 8.26
N LEU A 464 -6.25 1.45 9.01
CA LEU A 464 -7.59 0.98 8.59
C LEU A 464 -8.63 2.06 8.85
N PHE A 465 -9.74 2.06 8.10
CA PHE A 465 -10.92 2.87 8.42
C PHE A 465 -12.11 2.02 8.86
N GLY A 466 -12.74 2.37 9.96
CA GLY A 466 -13.85 1.64 10.56
C GLY A 466 -15.15 2.43 10.61
N LYS A 467 -16.22 1.85 10.05
CA LYS A 467 -17.58 2.39 10.20
C LYS A 467 -18.17 1.98 11.54
N ALA A 468 -18.26 2.93 12.46
CA ALA A 468 -18.92 2.75 13.74
C ALA A 468 -20.45 2.82 13.57
N SER A 469 -21.16 1.84 14.12
CA SER A 469 -22.64 1.83 14.08
C SER A 469 -23.26 1.32 15.37
N TYR A 470 -24.41 1.89 15.74
CA TYR A 470 -25.17 1.51 16.94
C TYR A 470 -26.65 1.25 16.60
N ARG A 471 -27.37 0.59 17.52
CA ARG A 471 -28.80 0.26 17.34
C ARG A 471 -29.71 1.25 18.07
N GLY A 472 -30.32 2.17 17.34
CA GLY A 472 -31.30 3.14 17.84
C GLY A 472 -32.76 2.68 17.76
N ASP A 473 -33.68 3.53 18.23
CA ASP A 473 -35.14 3.29 18.22
C ASP A 473 -35.72 3.07 16.80
N SER A 474 -35.05 3.60 15.77
CA SER A 474 -35.48 3.57 14.35
C SER A 474 -34.74 2.54 13.49
N GLY A 475 -33.75 1.82 14.01
CA GLY A 475 -32.91 0.90 13.24
C GLY A 475 -31.43 1.01 13.62
N PHE A 476 -30.55 0.56 12.73
CA PHE A 476 -29.13 0.90 12.83
C PHE A 476 -28.91 2.38 12.50
N MET A 477 -27.96 2.99 13.21
CA MET A 477 -27.57 4.38 13.06
C MET A 477 -26.05 4.46 12.97
N ASP A 478 -25.58 5.42 12.17
CA ASP A 478 -24.17 5.72 11.95
C ASP A 478 -23.60 6.48 13.17
N ASP A 479 -22.36 6.18 13.55
CA ASP A 479 -21.57 6.93 14.54
C ASP A 479 -20.25 7.47 13.96
N GLY A 480 -20.09 7.41 12.64
CA GLY A 480 -18.99 7.99 11.89
C GLY A 480 -18.03 6.96 11.28
N ILE A 481 -17.16 7.46 10.41
CA ILE A 481 -15.95 6.75 9.97
C ILE A 481 -14.81 7.14 10.92
N TRP A 482 -14.12 6.14 11.43
CA TRP A 482 -13.01 6.28 12.37
C TRP A 482 -11.73 5.79 11.69
N LEU A 483 -10.66 6.57 11.77
CA LEU A 483 -9.32 6.07 11.49
C LEU A 483 -8.94 5.10 12.61
N ILE A 484 -8.28 4.01 12.27
CA ILE A 484 -7.77 2.97 13.17
C ILE A 484 -6.29 2.81 12.86
N ASP A 485 -5.47 3.05 13.87
CA ASP A 485 -4.02 3.02 13.81
C ASP A 485 -3.55 1.79 14.60
N PRO A 486 -3.03 0.74 13.92
CA PRO A 486 -2.57 -0.47 14.59
C PRO A 486 -1.32 -0.24 15.44
N GLU A 487 -0.33 0.54 14.97
CA GLU A 487 0.99 0.70 15.61
C GLU A 487 0.92 1.51 16.92
N GLU A 488 0.36 2.72 16.89
CA GLU A 488 0.09 3.50 18.12
C GLU A 488 -1.09 2.90 18.91
N ASN A 489 -1.82 1.93 18.32
CA ASN A 489 -2.93 1.19 18.92
C ASN A 489 -4.06 2.15 19.35
N THR A 490 -4.54 2.97 18.41
CA THR A 490 -5.56 4.00 18.64
C THR A 490 -6.69 4.00 17.60
N MET A 491 -7.74 4.77 17.88
CA MET A 491 -8.72 5.15 16.87
C MET A 491 -9.08 6.64 17.03
N THR A 492 -9.24 7.35 15.93
CA THR A 492 -9.65 8.77 15.88
C THR A 492 -10.90 8.93 15.01
N LEU A 493 -11.69 9.99 15.23
CA LEU A 493 -12.90 10.23 14.44
C LEU A 493 -12.56 11.07 13.21
N ALA A 494 -12.44 10.42 12.05
CA ALA A 494 -12.18 11.08 10.77
C ALA A 494 -13.44 11.79 10.24
N LEU A 495 -14.54 11.05 10.00
CA LEU A 495 -15.79 11.63 9.48
C LEU A 495 -16.97 11.47 10.45
N ALA A 496 -17.37 12.58 11.07
CA ALA A 496 -18.47 12.62 12.04
C ALA A 496 -19.86 12.50 11.39
N ALA A 497 -20.61 11.46 11.75
CA ALA A 497 -21.98 11.27 11.28
C ALA A 497 -22.95 12.38 11.76
N SER A 498 -23.74 12.92 10.83
CA SER A 498 -24.86 13.86 11.09
C SER A 498 -26.12 13.42 10.35
N ASP A 499 -27.31 13.97 10.65
CA ASP A 499 -28.58 13.50 10.08
C ASP A 499 -28.56 13.40 8.52
N ASP A 500 -27.91 14.39 7.88
CA ASP A 500 -27.74 14.51 6.43
C ASP A 500 -26.42 13.83 5.97
N LYS A 501 -25.26 14.14 6.57
CA LYS A 501 -23.99 13.42 6.36
C LYS A 501 -23.94 12.10 7.14
N ARG A 502 -24.69 11.09 6.69
CA ARG A 502 -24.44 9.67 7.03
C ARG A 502 -23.74 9.01 5.85
N SER A 503 -22.84 8.07 6.12
CA SER A 503 -22.11 7.36 5.07
C SER A 503 -22.98 6.29 4.38
N VAL A 504 -22.96 6.29 3.05
CA VAL A 504 -23.64 5.32 2.18
C VAL A 504 -22.73 4.12 1.95
N GLY A 505 -21.52 4.40 1.46
CA GLY A 505 -20.40 3.48 1.27
C GLY A 505 -19.08 4.25 1.23
N ALA A 506 -17.97 3.55 1.26
CA ALA A 506 -16.62 4.09 1.10
C ALA A 506 -15.73 3.07 0.39
N THR A 507 -14.65 3.54 -0.23
CA THR A 507 -13.58 2.76 -0.86
C THR A 507 -12.30 3.59 -0.85
N PHE A 508 -11.14 2.95 -0.94
CA PHE A 508 -9.89 3.64 -1.25
C PHE A 508 -9.82 4.04 -2.73
N GLY A 509 -8.94 4.99 -3.03
CA GLY A 509 -8.37 5.19 -4.38
C GLY A 509 -7.31 4.14 -4.69
N HIS A 510 -6.83 4.14 -5.94
CA HIS A 510 -5.91 3.15 -6.51
C HIS A 510 -4.61 2.95 -5.68
N GLU A 511 -4.01 4.02 -5.18
CA GLU A 511 -2.74 3.96 -4.43
C GLU A 511 -2.92 3.65 -2.94
N GLY A 512 -4.15 3.73 -2.41
CA GLY A 512 -4.41 3.58 -0.97
C GLY A 512 -4.20 4.83 -0.11
N GLU A 513 -3.69 5.93 -0.66
CA GLU A 513 -3.46 7.19 0.08
C GLU A 513 -4.75 7.93 0.48
N LEU A 514 -5.85 7.70 -0.24
CA LEU A 514 -7.09 8.46 -0.10
C LEU A 514 -8.32 7.54 0.08
N LEU A 515 -9.12 7.78 1.12
CA LEU A 515 -10.41 7.13 1.31
C LEU A 515 -11.57 8.04 0.85
N TYR A 516 -12.29 7.59 -0.16
CA TYR A 516 -13.46 8.27 -0.72
C TYR A 516 -14.73 7.81 0.01
N VAL A 517 -15.49 8.72 0.61
CA VAL A 517 -16.71 8.42 1.39
C VAL A 517 -17.95 9.13 0.81
N LEU A 518 -18.86 8.36 0.22
CA LEU A 518 -20.15 8.89 -0.27
C LEU A 518 -21.14 9.06 0.89
N THR A 519 -21.73 10.25 1.03
CA THR A 519 -22.76 10.57 2.03
C THR A 519 -24.16 10.76 1.44
N TYR A 520 -25.21 10.66 2.27
CA TYR A 520 -26.61 10.67 1.82
C TYR A 520 -27.08 11.98 1.15
N ASP A 521 -26.34 13.06 1.35
CA ASP A 521 -26.51 14.34 0.66
C ASP A 521 -25.93 14.36 -0.77
N GLY A 522 -25.32 13.26 -1.24
CA GLY A 522 -24.77 13.12 -2.59
C GLY A 522 -23.33 13.60 -2.75
N MET A 523 -22.68 13.96 -1.64
CA MET A 523 -21.29 14.37 -1.57
C MET A 523 -20.35 13.16 -1.46
N ILE A 524 -19.24 13.19 -2.19
CA ILE A 524 -18.01 12.49 -1.83
C ILE A 524 -17.25 13.38 -0.83
N ASN A 525 -16.71 12.75 0.21
CA ASN A 525 -15.80 13.35 1.18
C ASN A 525 -14.50 12.56 1.02
N VAL A 526 -13.40 13.21 0.65
CA VAL A 526 -12.08 12.58 0.47
C VAL A 526 -11.30 12.75 1.77
N LEU A 527 -10.81 11.65 2.33
CA LEU A 527 -10.03 11.61 3.55
C LEU A 527 -8.60 11.18 3.22
N ASP A 528 -7.63 11.91 3.77
CA ASP A 528 -6.22 11.50 3.84
C ASP A 528 -6.10 10.20 4.65
N ALA A 529 -5.36 9.20 4.17
CA ALA A 529 -5.21 7.92 4.86
C ALA A 529 -4.30 8.01 6.10
N HIS A 530 -3.26 8.85 6.08
CA HIS A 530 -2.27 8.92 7.15
C HIS A 530 -2.81 9.58 8.43
N ASP A 531 -3.69 10.59 8.32
CA ASP A 531 -4.26 11.26 9.50
C ASP A 531 -5.80 11.37 9.57
N GLY A 532 -6.51 11.03 8.49
CA GLY A 532 -7.96 11.04 8.43
C GLY A 532 -8.59 12.44 8.33
N GLU A 533 -7.84 13.52 8.09
CA GLU A 533 -8.43 14.83 7.78
C GLU A 533 -9.14 14.80 6.42
N VAL A 534 -10.26 15.52 6.32
CA VAL A 534 -11.04 15.65 5.08
C VAL A 534 -10.37 16.68 4.18
N VAL A 535 -9.62 16.22 3.18
CA VAL A 535 -8.89 17.07 2.23
C VAL A 535 -9.82 17.72 1.20
N GLU A 536 -10.87 17.02 0.75
CA GLU A 536 -11.81 17.55 -0.25
C GLU A 536 -13.28 17.10 -0.05
N GLU A 537 -14.21 17.90 -0.56
CA GLU A 537 -15.65 17.61 -0.63
C GLU A 537 -16.24 18.01 -2.01
N PHE A 538 -16.73 17.04 -2.79
CA PHE A 538 -17.36 17.31 -4.11
C PHE A 538 -18.69 16.56 -4.28
N ALA A 539 -19.55 17.01 -5.19
CA ALA A 539 -20.90 16.48 -5.38
C ALA A 539 -20.99 15.59 -6.63
N VAL A 540 -21.31 14.31 -6.45
CA VAL A 540 -21.57 13.35 -7.55
C VAL A 540 -23.06 13.10 -7.79
N LEU A 541 -23.92 13.41 -6.80
CA LEU A 541 -25.38 13.26 -6.89
C LEU A 541 -26.10 14.45 -6.23
N ASP A 542 -27.35 14.72 -6.66
CA ASP A 542 -28.24 15.73 -6.05
C ASP A 542 -28.66 15.34 -4.61
N SER A 543 -28.78 14.04 -4.34
CA SER A 543 -29.03 13.37 -3.04
C SER A 543 -29.16 11.86 -3.25
N VAL A 544 -28.93 11.03 -2.23
CA VAL A 544 -29.10 9.56 -2.31
C VAL A 544 -30.48 9.11 -1.79
N ASP A 545 -31.18 8.26 -2.55
CA ASP A 545 -32.42 7.62 -2.09
C ASP A 545 -32.11 6.47 -1.09
N PRO A 546 -32.65 6.50 0.15
CA PRO A 546 -32.44 5.42 1.12
C PRO A 546 -32.97 4.04 0.72
N ASP A 547 -33.97 3.98 -0.17
CA ASP A 547 -34.59 2.76 -0.70
C ASP A 547 -33.95 2.29 -2.03
N ALA A 548 -33.16 3.15 -2.70
CA ALA A 548 -32.40 2.85 -3.92
C ALA A 548 -30.97 3.40 -3.80
N ARG A 549 -30.10 2.65 -3.12
CA ARG A 549 -28.74 3.09 -2.77
C ARG A 549 -27.75 2.84 -3.90
N PRO A 550 -26.93 3.83 -4.29
CA PRO A 550 -25.84 3.63 -5.22
C PRO A 550 -24.67 2.87 -4.59
N SER A 551 -23.81 2.36 -5.46
CA SER A 551 -22.45 1.89 -5.14
C SER A 551 -21.46 2.56 -6.08
N PHE A 552 -20.23 2.76 -5.64
CA PHE A 552 -19.16 3.27 -6.50
C PHE A 552 -17.84 2.53 -6.24
N ILE A 553 -16.95 2.60 -7.22
CA ILE A 553 -15.56 2.16 -7.16
C ILE A 553 -14.67 3.27 -7.72
N ILE A 554 -13.41 3.31 -7.32
CA ILE A 554 -12.35 4.11 -7.97
C ILE A 554 -11.48 3.15 -8.78
N VAL A 555 -11.05 3.56 -9.97
CA VAL A 555 -10.16 2.79 -10.85
C VAL A 555 -9.27 3.80 -11.57
N GLY A 556 -7.96 3.81 -11.27
CA GLY A 556 -7.11 4.97 -11.57
C GLY A 556 -7.74 6.27 -11.07
N GLU A 557 -7.71 7.31 -11.91
CA GLU A 557 -8.29 8.63 -11.63
C GLU A 557 -9.83 8.71 -11.81
N MET A 558 -10.50 7.58 -12.05
CA MET A 558 -11.92 7.56 -12.45
C MET A 558 -12.84 6.99 -11.36
N LEU A 559 -13.84 7.77 -10.96
CA LEU A 559 -14.92 7.34 -10.08
C LEU A 559 -16.09 6.80 -10.92
N TYR A 560 -16.37 5.50 -10.76
CA TYR A 560 -17.49 4.82 -11.41
C TYR A 560 -18.63 4.57 -10.41
N LEU A 561 -19.80 5.19 -10.62
CA LEU A 561 -20.96 5.12 -9.74
C LEU A 561 -22.17 4.49 -10.43
N ALA A 562 -22.71 3.42 -9.86
CA ALA A 562 -23.99 2.85 -10.27
C ALA A 562 -25.13 3.48 -9.45
N ASP A 563 -26.07 4.15 -10.12
CA ASP A 563 -27.26 4.74 -9.49
C ASP A 563 -28.55 3.96 -9.85
N PRO A 564 -29.10 3.18 -8.90
CA PRO A 564 -30.36 2.48 -9.11
C PRO A 564 -31.59 3.40 -9.11
N ALA A 565 -31.47 4.68 -8.74
CA ALA A 565 -32.59 5.63 -8.77
C ALA A 565 -32.80 6.26 -10.15
N SER A 566 -31.73 6.48 -10.93
CA SER A 566 -31.79 6.97 -12.32
C SER A 566 -31.72 5.88 -13.39
N GLU A 567 -31.36 4.63 -13.04
CA GLU A 567 -31.01 3.55 -14.00
C GLU A 567 -29.78 3.89 -14.86
N HIS A 568 -28.76 4.53 -14.27
CA HIS A 568 -27.51 4.89 -14.95
C HIS A 568 -26.26 4.37 -14.23
N VAL A 569 -25.18 4.17 -15.00
CA VAL A 569 -23.81 4.17 -14.50
C VAL A 569 -23.18 5.50 -14.92
N ILE A 570 -22.53 6.18 -13.98
CA ILE A 570 -21.91 7.49 -14.13
C ILE A 570 -20.40 7.31 -14.01
N GLU A 571 -19.64 7.95 -14.90
CA GLU A 571 -18.19 8.11 -14.82
C GLU A 571 -17.86 9.56 -14.52
N PHE A 572 -17.04 9.78 -13.50
CA PHE A 572 -16.62 11.10 -13.02
C PHE A 572 -15.10 11.10 -12.91
N SER A 573 -14.42 12.01 -13.61
CA SER A 573 -12.98 12.18 -13.50
C SER A 573 -12.65 12.90 -12.19
N LEU A 574 -11.74 12.34 -11.39
CA LEU A 574 -11.26 12.94 -10.15
C LEU A 574 -10.33 14.14 -10.42
N GLU A 575 -9.55 14.07 -11.50
CA GLU A 575 -8.69 15.16 -12.00
C GLU A 575 -9.53 16.36 -12.50
N HIS A 576 -10.44 16.12 -13.44
CA HIS A 576 -11.23 17.17 -14.08
C HIS A 576 -12.44 17.64 -13.25
N MET A 577 -12.83 16.86 -12.23
CA MET A 577 -13.94 17.13 -11.32
C MET A 577 -15.30 17.35 -12.00
N GLU A 578 -15.53 16.67 -13.13
CA GLU A 578 -16.83 16.60 -13.81
C GLU A 578 -17.20 15.20 -14.33
N VAL A 579 -18.48 15.03 -14.65
CA VAL A 579 -19.03 13.79 -15.25
C VAL A 579 -18.65 13.74 -16.73
N GLU A 580 -17.87 12.73 -17.12
CA GLU A 580 -17.44 12.55 -18.50
C GLU A 580 -18.47 11.77 -19.33
N ARG A 581 -18.90 10.62 -18.81
CA ARG A 581 -19.84 9.70 -19.47
C ARG A 581 -20.96 9.28 -18.51
N GLU A 582 -22.15 9.13 -19.08
CA GLU A 582 -23.32 8.51 -18.44
C GLU A 582 -23.83 7.39 -19.36
N TRP A 583 -24.07 6.20 -18.81
CA TRP A 583 -24.63 5.06 -19.52
C TRP A 583 -26.00 4.69 -18.93
N GLU A 584 -27.05 4.70 -19.75
CA GLU A 584 -28.36 4.11 -19.41
C GLU A 584 -28.19 2.59 -19.31
N VAL A 585 -28.42 2.02 -18.12
CA VAL A 585 -28.30 0.58 -17.82
C VAL A 585 -29.54 0.14 -17.07
N HIS A 586 -30.47 -0.52 -17.75
CA HIS A 586 -31.77 -0.86 -17.15
C HIS A 586 -31.66 -1.90 -16.01
N GLY A 587 -32.73 -1.96 -15.20
CA GLY A 587 -32.85 -2.93 -14.11
C GLY A 587 -32.40 -2.41 -12.74
N ALA A 588 -32.08 -1.12 -12.62
CA ALA A 588 -31.52 -0.47 -11.43
C ALA A 588 -30.14 -1.04 -11.06
N PRO A 589 -29.05 -0.49 -11.64
CA PRO A 589 -27.68 -0.95 -11.40
C PRO A 589 -27.28 -0.63 -9.95
N SER A 590 -26.62 -1.55 -9.27
CA SER A 590 -26.53 -1.54 -7.79
C SER A 590 -25.22 -2.03 -7.18
N ARG A 591 -24.38 -2.65 -8.00
CA ARG A 591 -23.01 -3.06 -7.71
C ARG A 591 -22.21 -2.97 -9.01
N LEU A 592 -20.94 -2.62 -8.88
CA LEU A 592 -19.95 -2.57 -9.94
C LEU A 592 -18.73 -3.40 -9.54
N ALA A 593 -18.08 -3.99 -10.53
CA ALA A 593 -16.71 -4.52 -10.46
C ALA A 593 -16.01 -4.14 -11.77
N PHE A 594 -14.77 -3.69 -11.71
CA PHE A 594 -13.96 -3.38 -12.89
C PHE A 594 -13.14 -4.60 -13.30
N LEU A 595 -13.11 -4.89 -14.59
CA LEU A 595 -12.38 -6.02 -15.17
C LEU A 595 -11.53 -5.55 -16.35
N GLY A 596 -10.21 -5.63 -16.20
CA GLY A 596 -9.23 -5.07 -17.14
C GLY A 596 -7.99 -4.57 -16.41
N MET A 597 -7.26 -3.65 -17.02
CA MET A 597 -6.00 -3.10 -16.49
C MET A 597 -6.10 -1.57 -16.36
N VAL A 598 -5.39 -1.01 -15.38
CA VAL A 598 -5.06 0.41 -15.33
C VAL A 598 -3.66 0.55 -15.92
N SER A 599 -3.47 1.35 -16.97
CA SER A 599 -2.13 1.62 -17.53
C SER A 599 -1.77 3.08 -17.29
N GLY A 600 -0.90 3.32 -16.31
CA GLY A 600 -0.58 4.63 -15.73
C GLY A 600 -0.29 4.57 -14.22
N GLY A 601 -0.60 3.44 -13.57
CA GLY A 601 -0.02 3.00 -12.30
C GLY A 601 0.45 1.54 -12.47
N GLU A 602 1.44 1.09 -11.70
CA GLU A 602 2.11 -0.20 -11.90
C GLU A 602 1.45 -1.36 -11.13
N ASP A 603 0.28 -1.83 -11.59
CA ASP A 603 -0.33 -3.09 -11.10
C ASP A 603 0.42 -4.32 -11.65
N HIS A 604 1.20 -5.00 -10.81
CA HIS A 604 1.85 -6.28 -11.12
C HIS A 604 1.86 -7.23 -9.88
N ASP A 605 0.70 -7.80 -9.49
CA ASP A 605 0.66 -8.79 -8.38
C ASP A 605 1.46 -10.06 -8.71
N GLU A 606 2.03 -10.66 -7.66
CA GLU A 606 2.82 -11.89 -7.68
C GLU A 606 2.12 -13.06 -8.41
N HIS A 607 2.78 -13.67 -9.40
CA HIS A 607 2.37 -14.92 -10.03
C HIS A 607 3.48 -15.97 -9.89
N GLY A 608 3.25 -16.96 -9.02
CA GLY A 608 4.28 -17.89 -8.54
C GLY A 608 4.38 -19.17 -9.36
N HIS A 609 5.50 -19.34 -10.08
CA HIS A 609 5.81 -20.59 -10.79
C HIS A 609 6.26 -21.72 -9.86
N ASP A 610 5.53 -22.84 -9.88
CA ASP A 610 5.93 -24.12 -9.29
C ASP A 610 6.34 -25.13 -10.39
N GLU A 611 7.33 -25.99 -10.13
CA GLU A 611 7.99 -26.81 -11.18
C GLU A 611 7.31 -28.18 -11.45
N GLU A 612 7.01 -28.53 -12.70
CA GLU A 612 7.07 -29.94 -13.17
C GLU A 612 7.78 -30.12 -14.54
N GLU A 613 8.81 -30.97 -14.59
CA GLU A 613 9.53 -31.34 -15.82
C GLU A 613 8.68 -32.16 -16.81
N GLY A 614 8.48 -31.65 -18.03
CA GLY A 614 7.66 -32.27 -19.07
C GLY A 614 8.33 -32.49 -20.45
N HIS A 615 9.42 -33.27 -20.53
CA HIS A 615 10.02 -33.65 -21.83
C HIS A 615 9.05 -34.39 -22.78
N ASP A 616 8.97 -33.94 -24.04
CA ASP A 616 9.11 -34.84 -25.21
C ASP A 616 9.47 -34.04 -26.51
N GLU A 617 10.21 -34.68 -27.42
CA GLU A 617 10.60 -34.13 -28.74
C GLU A 617 9.56 -34.49 -29.82
N ASP A 618 9.25 -33.60 -30.78
CA ASP A 618 9.04 -34.02 -32.19
C ASP A 618 9.16 -32.85 -33.21
N GLU A 619 9.70 -33.15 -34.38
CA GLU A 619 10.02 -32.18 -35.47
C GLU A 619 8.78 -31.89 -36.35
N HIS A 620 8.65 -30.68 -36.94
CA HIS A 620 8.04 -30.50 -38.28
C HIS A 620 8.55 -29.24 -39.04
N GLU A 621 8.62 -29.34 -40.37
CA GLU A 621 9.28 -28.38 -41.28
C GLU A 621 8.29 -27.60 -42.19
N HIS A 622 8.76 -26.48 -42.77
CA HIS A 622 8.27 -25.78 -43.98
C HIS A 622 7.03 -24.84 -43.82
N GLU A 623 6.81 -23.81 -44.66
CA GLU A 623 7.49 -23.38 -45.92
C GLU A 623 7.39 -21.83 -46.09
N ASP A 624 8.25 -21.22 -46.92
CA ASP A 624 8.39 -19.76 -47.09
C ASP A 624 7.35 -19.11 -48.03
N GLU A 625 6.96 -17.84 -47.79
CA GLU A 625 6.61 -16.84 -48.85
C GLU A 625 7.13 -15.43 -48.46
N GLU A 626 7.55 -14.63 -49.45
CA GLU A 626 8.38 -13.41 -49.28
C GLU A 626 7.60 -12.09 -49.06
N GLU A 627 8.21 -11.23 -48.23
CA GLU A 627 8.27 -9.74 -48.27
C GLU A 627 7.06 -8.90 -48.71
N GLY A 628 6.66 -8.01 -47.77
CA GLY A 628 5.89 -6.80 -48.05
C GLY A 628 6.24 -5.69 -47.06
N HIS A 629 7.45 -5.10 -47.17
CA HIS A 629 7.85 -3.96 -46.34
C HIS A 629 6.96 -2.73 -46.62
N ASP A 630 6.24 -2.27 -45.59
CA ASP A 630 5.90 -0.87 -45.39
C ASP A 630 6.53 -0.47 -44.04
N GLU A 631 7.23 0.67 -44.00
CA GLU A 631 8.12 1.06 -42.90
C GLU A 631 7.32 1.64 -41.73
N HIS A 632 7.35 0.99 -40.57
CA HIS A 632 6.85 1.50 -39.31
C HIS A 632 8.00 2.12 -38.51
N GLU A 633 8.04 3.45 -38.41
CA GLU A 633 8.78 4.14 -37.37
C GLU A 633 7.93 4.07 -36.09
N GLY A 634 8.31 3.19 -35.17
CA GLY A 634 7.74 3.15 -33.83
C GLY A 634 8.47 4.17 -32.96
N HIS A 635 7.71 5.05 -32.31
CA HIS A 635 8.22 5.72 -31.11
C HIS A 635 8.16 4.72 -29.96
N HIS A 636 9.25 4.67 -29.19
CA HIS A 636 9.32 3.95 -27.93
C HIS A 636 9.15 4.98 -26.83
N ASP A 637 8.11 4.82 -26.01
CA ASP A 637 7.95 5.57 -24.78
C ASP A 637 8.74 4.83 -23.68
N HIS A 638 9.81 5.45 -23.17
CA HIS A 638 10.67 4.90 -22.11
C HIS A 638 10.61 5.79 -20.87
N ALA A 639 10.00 5.30 -19.80
CA ALA A 639 9.91 6.00 -18.52
C ALA A 639 11.23 5.87 -17.69
N HIS A 640 12.37 6.23 -18.29
CA HIS A 640 13.69 6.16 -17.66
C HIS A 640 14.46 7.46 -17.85
N GLY A 641 15.10 7.95 -16.79
CA GLY A 641 16.09 9.02 -16.89
C GLY A 641 17.34 8.53 -17.64
N GLU A 642 17.85 9.33 -18.57
CA GLU A 642 19.04 9.02 -19.40
C GLU A 642 20.32 8.77 -18.56
N PHE A 643 20.35 9.16 -17.29
CA PHE A 643 21.55 9.27 -16.46
C PHE A 643 21.43 8.59 -15.10
N ASP A 644 22.52 7.96 -14.65
CA ASP A 644 22.64 7.40 -13.29
C ASP A 644 22.61 8.54 -12.23
N PRO A 645 21.66 8.52 -11.27
CA PRO A 645 21.59 9.54 -10.22
C PRO A 645 22.62 9.38 -9.10
N HIS A 646 23.28 8.22 -8.96
CA HIS A 646 24.09 7.86 -7.78
C HIS A 646 25.48 8.55 -7.72
N PHE A 647 25.58 9.79 -8.25
CA PHE A 647 26.83 10.54 -8.43
C PHE A 647 27.60 10.81 -7.12
N TRP A 648 26.95 10.66 -5.96
CA TRP A 648 27.61 10.79 -4.66
C TRP A 648 28.71 9.74 -4.43
N PHE A 649 28.74 8.64 -5.19
CA PHE A 649 29.84 7.68 -5.17
C PHE A 649 31.13 8.16 -5.88
N ASP A 650 31.09 9.32 -6.56
CA ASP A 650 32.23 10.01 -7.17
C ASP A 650 32.59 11.30 -6.36
N PRO A 651 33.55 11.25 -5.40
CA PRO A 651 33.92 12.43 -4.61
C PRO A 651 34.49 13.60 -5.44
N PRO A 652 35.15 13.42 -6.60
CA PRO A 652 35.35 14.48 -7.59
C PRO A 652 34.06 15.16 -8.07
N ARG A 653 33.00 14.43 -8.44
CA ARG A 653 31.70 15.04 -8.79
C ARG A 653 31.02 15.73 -7.61
N VAL A 654 31.12 15.17 -6.40
CA VAL A 654 30.65 15.84 -5.17
C VAL A 654 31.39 17.17 -4.90
N GLN A 655 32.63 17.35 -5.37
CA GLN A 655 33.30 18.66 -5.31
C GLN A 655 32.68 19.70 -6.25
N ASN A 656 32.06 19.28 -7.36
CA ASN A 656 31.27 20.15 -8.23
C ASN A 656 29.95 20.53 -7.53
N ALA A 657 29.17 19.57 -7.02
CA ALA A 657 27.93 19.84 -6.27
C ALA A 657 28.16 20.78 -5.06
N VAL A 658 29.22 20.55 -4.28
CA VAL A 658 29.62 21.43 -3.16
C VAL A 658 30.03 22.83 -3.63
N SER A 659 30.50 22.99 -4.87
CA SER A 659 30.77 24.29 -5.46
C SER A 659 29.48 25.02 -5.83
N GLU A 660 28.52 24.35 -6.48
CA GLU A 660 27.26 24.97 -6.89
C GLU A 660 26.33 25.28 -5.70
N ILE A 661 26.29 24.41 -4.68
CA ILE A 661 25.67 24.74 -3.37
C ILE A 661 26.25 26.05 -2.81
N ALA A 662 27.57 26.26 -2.92
CA ALA A 662 28.22 27.48 -2.46
C ALA A 662 27.94 28.70 -3.36
N VAL A 663 27.68 28.50 -4.66
CA VAL A 663 27.22 29.54 -5.58
C VAL A 663 25.82 30.00 -5.21
N HIS A 664 24.83 29.12 -5.22
CA HIS A 664 23.42 29.50 -5.01
C HIS A 664 23.16 30.08 -3.60
N LEU A 665 23.79 29.52 -2.55
CA LEU A 665 23.74 30.14 -1.20
C LEU A 665 24.37 31.55 -1.18
N SER A 666 25.37 31.82 -2.03
CA SER A 666 25.98 33.15 -2.16
C SER A 666 25.15 34.14 -2.99
N GLU A 667 24.24 33.65 -3.84
CA GLU A 667 23.30 34.49 -4.60
C GLU A 667 22.12 34.92 -3.73
N LEU A 668 21.61 34.01 -2.89
CA LEU A 668 20.53 34.25 -1.93
C LEU A 668 21.00 35.08 -0.72
N ASP A 669 22.21 34.84 -0.22
CA ASP A 669 22.85 35.66 0.83
C ASP A 669 24.25 36.18 0.39
N PRO A 670 24.30 37.29 -0.37
CA PRO A 670 25.56 37.92 -0.79
C PRO A 670 26.42 38.49 0.35
N ASP A 671 25.83 38.74 1.53
CA ASP A 671 26.56 39.09 2.76
C ASP A 671 27.19 37.84 3.43
N GLY A 672 26.90 36.64 2.90
CA GLY A 672 27.45 35.34 3.29
C GLY A 672 28.46 34.74 2.31
N ALA A 673 28.64 35.30 1.11
CA ALA A 673 29.44 34.68 0.04
C ALA A 673 30.88 34.29 0.43
N GLU A 674 31.63 35.15 1.14
CA GLU A 674 32.99 34.82 1.63
C GLU A 674 33.00 33.69 2.69
N TYR A 675 31.86 33.40 3.33
CA TYR A 675 31.70 32.32 4.30
C TYR A 675 31.36 30.99 3.61
N TYR A 676 30.40 30.99 2.68
CA TYR A 676 30.02 29.78 1.94
C TYR A 676 31.19 29.25 1.09
N SER A 677 31.83 30.13 0.29
CA SER A 677 33.03 29.77 -0.47
C SER A 677 34.18 29.31 0.43
N GLY A 678 34.37 29.93 1.61
CA GLY A 678 35.42 29.54 2.55
C GLY A 678 35.20 28.18 3.22
N ASN A 679 33.93 27.77 3.39
CA ASN A 679 33.58 26.44 3.89
C ASN A 679 33.66 25.39 2.77
N ALA A 680 33.20 25.72 1.56
CA ALA A 680 33.29 24.86 0.38
C ALA A 680 34.76 24.56 0.01
N ASP A 681 35.64 25.57 -0.06
CA ASP A 681 37.09 25.40 -0.26
C ASP A 681 37.71 24.40 0.74
N ALA A 682 37.24 24.41 1.99
CA ALA A 682 37.72 23.50 3.04
C ALA A 682 37.16 22.08 2.85
N TYR A 683 35.87 21.93 2.58
CA TYR A 683 35.23 20.63 2.40
C TYR A 683 35.66 19.94 1.10
N ILE A 684 35.85 20.68 0.01
CA ILE A 684 36.49 20.22 -1.24
C ILE A 684 37.90 19.68 -0.96
N GLY A 685 38.64 20.29 -0.01
CA GLY A 685 39.89 19.76 0.50
C GLY A 685 39.75 18.40 1.20
N GLU A 686 38.73 18.24 2.06
CA GLU A 686 38.42 16.96 2.73
C GLU A 686 37.97 15.87 1.73
N LEU A 687 37.19 16.23 0.71
CA LEU A 687 36.78 15.36 -0.40
C LEU A 687 37.98 14.91 -1.27
N GLY A 688 38.92 15.82 -1.53
CA GLY A 688 40.19 15.49 -2.20
C GLY A 688 41.09 14.55 -1.37
N GLU A 689 41.14 14.71 -0.04
CA GLU A 689 41.80 13.76 0.86
C GLU A 689 41.06 12.41 0.95
N LEU A 690 39.73 12.40 0.90
CA LEU A 690 38.91 11.19 0.82
C LEU A 690 39.20 10.42 -0.48
N HIS A 691 39.05 11.04 -1.65
CA HIS A 691 39.35 10.42 -2.95
C HIS A 691 40.77 9.83 -3.00
N SER A 692 41.76 10.59 -2.54
CA SER A 692 43.16 10.14 -2.44
C SER A 692 43.34 8.93 -1.51
N TRP A 693 42.53 8.82 -0.45
CA TRP A 693 42.53 7.70 0.48
C TRP A 693 41.82 6.46 -0.09
N ILE A 694 40.70 6.62 -0.81
CA ILE A 694 39.99 5.54 -1.50
C ILE A 694 40.91 4.92 -2.55
N GLN A 695 41.56 5.74 -3.39
CA GLN A 695 42.57 5.28 -4.34
C GLN A 695 43.71 4.49 -3.69
N GLU A 696 44.07 4.73 -2.43
CA GLU A 696 45.10 3.96 -1.73
C GLU A 696 44.55 2.67 -1.09
N GLN A 697 43.28 2.62 -0.68
CA GLN A 697 42.64 1.38 -0.23
C GLN A 697 42.46 0.41 -1.41
N VAL A 698 41.86 0.86 -2.53
CA VAL A 698 41.54 0.03 -3.69
C VAL A 698 42.77 -0.66 -4.30
N LYS A 699 43.97 -0.07 -4.17
CA LYS A 699 45.26 -0.70 -4.56
C LYS A 699 45.58 -1.99 -3.78
N ALA A 700 44.93 -2.24 -2.65
CA ALA A 700 45.05 -3.49 -1.90
C ALA A 700 44.24 -4.64 -2.55
N VAL A 701 43.17 -4.32 -3.29
CA VAL A 701 42.37 -5.29 -4.04
C VAL A 701 43.05 -5.54 -5.40
N PRO A 702 43.40 -6.80 -5.75
CA PRO A 702 43.92 -7.12 -7.07
C PRO A 702 42.90 -6.82 -8.18
N GLU A 703 43.36 -6.38 -9.35
CA GLU A 703 42.48 -5.95 -10.46
C GLU A 703 41.51 -7.05 -10.94
N ALA A 704 41.88 -8.33 -10.82
CA ALA A 704 41.03 -9.47 -11.15
C ALA A 704 40.07 -9.91 -10.03
N ASP A 705 40.07 -9.21 -8.89
CA ASP A 705 39.21 -9.45 -7.73
C ASP A 705 38.30 -8.22 -7.45
N ARG A 706 38.31 -7.21 -8.33
CA ARG A 706 37.48 -5.99 -8.24
C ARG A 706 36.13 -6.17 -8.93
N LEU A 707 35.40 -7.17 -8.48
CA LEU A 707 34.04 -7.44 -8.91
C LEU A 707 33.09 -6.99 -7.79
N LEU A 708 32.05 -6.24 -8.16
CA LEU A 708 30.98 -5.80 -7.26
C LEU A 708 29.68 -6.49 -7.66
N VAL A 709 28.94 -6.95 -6.66
CA VAL A 709 27.57 -7.47 -6.76
C VAL A 709 26.82 -6.89 -5.57
N THR A 710 25.76 -6.13 -5.84
CA THR A 710 25.02 -5.29 -4.88
C THR A 710 23.51 -5.50 -5.07
N SER A 711 22.67 -5.01 -4.15
CA SER A 711 21.21 -5.21 -4.22
C SER A 711 20.60 -4.47 -5.42
N HIS A 712 20.92 -3.18 -5.57
CA HIS A 712 20.60 -2.38 -6.78
C HIS A 712 21.87 -1.77 -7.40
N ASP A 713 21.77 -1.13 -8.57
CA ASP A 713 22.93 -0.61 -9.32
C ASP A 713 23.35 0.81 -8.92
N ALA A 714 23.68 1.00 -7.64
CA ALA A 714 24.15 2.29 -7.13
C ALA A 714 25.62 2.62 -7.44
N PHE A 715 26.39 1.69 -8.02
CA PHE A 715 27.85 1.70 -7.92
C PHE A 715 28.60 2.00 -9.22
N GLN A 716 27.93 2.31 -10.32
CA GLN A 716 28.58 2.59 -11.62
C GLN A 716 29.62 3.73 -11.53
N TYR A 717 29.27 4.86 -10.91
CA TYR A 717 30.22 5.95 -10.61
C TYR A 717 31.48 5.47 -9.84
N PHE A 718 31.30 4.62 -8.82
CA PHE A 718 32.42 4.07 -8.04
C PHE A 718 33.27 3.13 -8.89
N ALA A 719 32.63 2.26 -9.67
CA ALA A 719 33.26 1.24 -10.48
C ALA A 719 34.13 1.88 -11.58
N GLY A 720 33.57 2.84 -12.33
CA GLY A 720 34.29 3.61 -13.35
C GLY A 720 35.46 4.42 -12.78
N LEU A 721 35.26 5.10 -11.64
CA LEU A 721 36.29 5.98 -11.05
C LEU A 721 37.48 5.22 -10.43
N TYR A 722 37.23 4.06 -9.80
CA TYR A 722 38.26 3.30 -9.08
C TYR A 722 38.71 2.00 -9.78
N GLY A 723 38.06 1.65 -10.90
CA GLY A 723 38.39 0.47 -11.71
C GLY A 723 37.94 -0.82 -11.07
N PHE A 724 36.64 -0.91 -10.75
CA PHE A 724 35.92 -2.16 -10.52
C PHE A 724 35.04 -2.46 -11.74
N LYS A 725 34.48 -3.67 -11.80
CA LYS A 725 33.34 -4.02 -12.65
C LYS A 725 32.14 -4.30 -11.75
N VAL A 726 31.00 -3.66 -12.00
CA VAL A 726 29.70 -4.17 -11.54
C VAL A 726 29.43 -5.44 -12.37
N VAL A 727 29.25 -6.57 -11.70
CA VAL A 727 28.97 -7.87 -12.33
C VAL A 727 27.47 -8.07 -12.52
N GLY A 728 26.68 -7.43 -11.67
CA GLY A 728 25.24 -7.29 -11.74
C GLY A 728 24.74 -6.68 -10.43
N ALA A 729 23.70 -5.87 -10.52
CA ALA A 729 22.79 -5.65 -9.40
C ALA A 729 21.81 -6.82 -9.31
N VAL A 730 21.06 -6.96 -8.21
CA VAL A 730 19.95 -7.93 -8.15
C VAL A 730 18.67 -7.36 -8.73
N ILE A 731 18.33 -6.12 -8.37
CA ILE A 731 17.31 -5.31 -9.02
C ILE A 731 17.99 -4.56 -10.18
N PRO A 732 17.61 -4.77 -11.45
CA PRO A 732 18.28 -4.15 -12.60
C PRO A 732 17.79 -2.73 -12.94
N SER A 733 16.66 -2.30 -12.38
CA SER A 733 16.11 -0.94 -12.52
C SER A 733 16.42 -0.06 -11.30
N VAL A 734 16.13 1.24 -11.41
CA VAL A 734 16.21 2.21 -10.30
C VAL A 734 14.99 2.17 -9.37
N THR A 735 13.87 1.58 -9.79
CA THR A 735 12.73 1.31 -8.91
C THR A 735 13.05 0.14 -7.97
N THR A 736 13.08 0.40 -6.66
CA THR A 736 13.51 -0.59 -5.65
C THR A 736 12.38 -1.43 -5.07
N GLU A 737 11.21 -1.38 -5.70
CA GLU A 737 9.95 -2.00 -5.24
C GLU A 737 9.67 -3.35 -5.92
N ALA A 738 10.28 -3.63 -7.08
CA ALA A 738 10.20 -4.91 -7.76
C ALA A 738 11.19 -5.94 -7.18
N ASP A 739 10.70 -6.98 -6.50
CA ASP A 739 11.53 -8.15 -6.15
C ASP A 739 11.82 -8.94 -7.45
N PRO A 740 13.08 -9.13 -7.86
CA PRO A 740 13.42 -9.48 -9.24
C PRO A 740 13.08 -10.92 -9.59
N THR A 741 12.70 -11.14 -10.85
CA THR A 741 12.11 -12.40 -11.32
C THR A 741 13.05 -13.59 -11.14
N ALA A 742 12.49 -14.80 -11.11
CA ALA A 742 13.26 -16.03 -11.09
C ALA A 742 14.23 -16.14 -12.29
N GLN A 743 13.90 -15.53 -13.44
CA GLN A 743 14.75 -15.51 -14.62
C GLN A 743 15.94 -14.53 -14.47
N GLU A 744 15.71 -13.31 -13.98
CA GLU A 744 16.78 -12.34 -13.71
C GLU A 744 17.71 -12.84 -12.61
N LEU A 745 17.14 -13.41 -11.54
CA LEU A 745 17.89 -14.05 -10.46
C LEU A 745 18.78 -15.19 -11.00
N ALA A 746 18.26 -16.04 -11.89
CA ALA A 746 19.04 -17.10 -12.52
C ALA A 746 20.13 -16.57 -13.48
N ALA A 747 19.82 -15.54 -14.28
CA ALA A 747 20.77 -14.89 -15.17
C ALA A 747 21.91 -14.20 -14.40
N LEU A 748 21.59 -13.58 -13.27
CA LEU A 748 22.57 -13.02 -12.35
C LEU A 748 23.41 -14.12 -11.68
N VAL A 749 22.81 -15.22 -11.24
CA VAL A 749 23.53 -16.37 -10.67
C VAL A 749 24.52 -16.96 -11.70
N GLU A 750 24.11 -17.15 -12.96
CA GLU A 750 25.06 -17.56 -14.03
C GLU A 750 26.14 -16.50 -14.25
N THR A 751 25.80 -15.21 -14.25
CA THR A 751 26.76 -14.11 -14.46
C THR A 751 27.80 -14.03 -13.33
N ILE A 752 27.38 -14.23 -12.08
CA ILE A 752 28.24 -14.31 -10.89
C ILE A 752 29.18 -15.53 -10.97
N GLU A 753 28.68 -16.70 -11.37
CA GLU A 753 29.52 -17.89 -11.59
C GLU A 753 30.50 -17.70 -12.76
N HIS A 754 30.07 -17.04 -13.85
CA HIS A 754 30.85 -16.84 -15.08
C HIS A 754 32.03 -15.88 -14.85
N GLU A 755 31.76 -14.71 -14.26
CA GLU A 755 32.78 -13.72 -13.90
C GLU A 755 33.62 -14.18 -12.69
N GLY A 756 33.07 -15.09 -11.88
CA GLY A 756 33.73 -15.67 -10.72
C GLY A 756 33.80 -14.72 -9.53
N ALA A 757 32.73 -13.93 -9.33
CA ALA A 757 32.60 -13.06 -8.15
C ALA A 757 32.48 -13.89 -6.87
N LYS A 758 33.10 -13.40 -5.78
CA LYS A 758 33.33 -14.18 -4.54
C LYS A 758 32.56 -13.66 -3.35
N VAL A 759 32.03 -12.45 -3.48
CA VAL A 759 31.35 -11.67 -2.46
C VAL A 759 30.13 -11.06 -3.11
N VAL A 760 29.00 -11.15 -2.42
CA VAL A 760 27.82 -10.32 -2.66
C VAL A 760 27.71 -9.41 -1.45
N PHE A 761 27.41 -8.13 -1.69
CA PHE A 761 27.21 -7.17 -0.63
C PHE A 761 25.71 -6.98 -0.40
N GLY A 762 25.28 -7.12 0.85
CA GLY A 762 23.97 -6.63 1.27
C GLY A 762 23.98 -5.11 1.39
N GLU A 763 22.83 -4.51 1.68
CA GLU A 763 22.67 -3.05 1.79
C GLU A 763 21.90 -2.65 3.06
N ASN A 764 21.77 -1.35 3.34
CA ASN A 764 21.11 -0.84 4.55
C ASN A 764 19.61 -0.54 4.35
N THR A 765 19.19 -0.15 3.14
CA THR A 765 17.79 0.17 2.82
C THR A 765 17.01 -1.00 2.22
N HIS A 766 17.69 -2.10 1.83
CA HIS A 766 17.11 -3.23 1.09
C HIS A 766 17.05 -4.55 1.89
N SER A 767 16.17 -5.45 1.46
CA SER A 767 15.99 -6.78 2.07
C SER A 767 17.20 -7.71 1.85
N ASP A 768 17.90 -8.01 2.95
CA ASP A 768 19.03 -8.95 2.99
C ASP A 768 18.61 -10.42 2.68
N ARG A 769 17.31 -10.71 2.43
CA ARG A 769 16.75 -12.03 2.04
C ARG A 769 17.32 -12.51 0.71
N LEU A 770 17.30 -11.64 -0.29
CA LEU A 770 17.59 -11.93 -1.69
C LEU A 770 19.08 -12.21 -1.93
N VAL A 771 19.94 -11.33 -1.41
CA VAL A 771 21.41 -11.46 -1.39
C VAL A 771 21.87 -12.76 -0.73
N ARG A 772 21.16 -13.25 0.30
CA ARG A 772 21.47 -14.53 0.96
C ARG A 772 21.16 -15.73 0.06
N ARG A 773 20.05 -15.73 -0.70
CA ARG A 773 19.72 -16.81 -1.66
C ARG A 773 20.82 -16.95 -2.72
N ILE A 774 21.22 -15.84 -3.35
CA ILE A 774 22.29 -15.80 -4.36
C ILE A 774 23.60 -16.39 -3.80
N ALA A 775 23.96 -16.05 -2.57
CA ALA A 775 25.18 -16.54 -1.93
C ALA A 775 25.12 -18.05 -1.58
N GLU A 776 23.94 -18.59 -1.27
CA GLU A 776 23.77 -20.03 -1.06
C GLU A 776 23.87 -20.84 -2.37
N GLU A 777 23.40 -20.29 -3.49
CA GLU A 777 23.43 -20.94 -4.80
C GLU A 777 24.80 -20.83 -5.50
N THR A 778 25.34 -19.61 -5.64
CA THR A 778 26.67 -19.35 -6.25
C THR A 778 27.84 -19.80 -5.38
N GLY A 779 27.60 -20.02 -4.07
CA GLY A 779 28.65 -20.26 -3.08
C GLY A 779 29.53 -19.04 -2.78
N ALA A 780 29.11 -17.83 -3.20
CA ALA A 780 29.71 -16.57 -2.80
C ALA A 780 29.54 -16.32 -1.28
N SER A 781 30.26 -15.34 -0.74
CA SER A 781 30.12 -14.94 0.67
C SER A 781 29.38 -13.62 0.79
N VAL A 782 28.22 -13.60 1.48
CA VAL A 782 27.60 -12.34 1.90
C VAL A 782 28.54 -11.58 2.82
N VAL A 783 28.79 -10.31 2.53
CA VAL A 783 29.42 -9.36 3.46
C VAL A 783 28.45 -8.21 3.71
N GLY A 784 28.43 -7.74 4.97
CA GLY A 784 27.31 -6.96 5.51
C GLY A 784 27.08 -5.60 4.86
N SER A 785 25.84 -5.14 5.02
CA SER A 785 25.22 -3.91 4.51
C SER A 785 26.18 -2.78 4.16
N LEU A 786 26.29 -2.48 2.87
CA LEU A 786 26.75 -1.18 2.38
C LEU A 786 25.64 -0.14 2.59
N TYR A 787 26.02 1.13 2.68
CA TYR A 787 25.08 2.25 2.61
C TYR A 787 24.96 2.71 1.15
N THR A 788 23.75 2.79 0.61
CA THR A 788 23.52 3.12 -0.82
C THR A 788 22.73 4.41 -1.00
N GLY A 789 21.44 4.43 -0.68
CA GLY A 789 20.61 5.62 -0.87
C GLY A 789 20.76 6.74 0.18
N SER A 790 21.22 6.40 1.39
CA SER A 790 20.99 7.26 2.58
C SER A 790 22.12 7.20 3.62
N LEU A 791 22.30 8.31 4.37
CA LEU A 791 23.19 8.35 5.54
C LEU A 791 22.51 7.70 6.75
N GLY A 792 23.29 6.95 7.53
CA GLY A 792 22.81 6.44 8.81
C GLY A 792 22.72 7.48 9.93
N GLU A 793 22.16 7.08 11.06
CA GLU A 793 21.98 7.91 12.27
C GLU A 793 23.18 8.86 12.63
N PRO A 794 22.95 10.17 12.86
CA PRO A 794 24.01 11.16 13.11
C PRO A 794 24.98 10.85 14.27
N GLY A 795 26.21 10.47 13.90
CA GLY A 795 27.26 10.05 14.83
C GLY A 795 27.42 8.54 14.98
N GLY A 796 26.62 7.75 14.24
CA GLY A 796 26.93 6.38 13.87
C GLY A 796 28.05 6.29 12.83
N GLU A 797 28.26 5.10 12.26
CA GLU A 797 29.43 4.82 11.40
C GLU A 797 29.33 5.35 9.96
N ALA A 798 28.12 5.64 9.47
CA ALA A 798 27.87 6.34 8.21
C ALA A 798 27.22 7.74 8.40
N GLY A 799 27.15 8.27 9.63
CA GLY A 799 26.35 9.45 9.98
C GLY A 799 26.87 10.82 9.50
N ASN A 800 27.63 10.84 8.39
CA ASN A 800 27.97 11.98 7.54
C ASN A 800 28.68 11.43 6.27
N TYR A 801 28.63 12.16 5.15
CA TYR A 801 29.09 11.65 3.84
C TYR A 801 30.56 11.14 3.84
N LEU A 802 31.46 11.78 4.60
CA LEU A 802 32.87 11.36 4.65
C LEU A 802 33.07 10.04 5.38
N ASP A 803 32.23 9.73 6.37
CA ASP A 803 32.31 8.47 7.11
C ASP A 803 31.51 7.36 6.41
N TYR A 804 30.37 7.68 5.79
CA TYR A 804 29.65 6.83 4.80
C TYR A 804 30.61 6.27 3.73
N MET A 805 31.34 7.15 3.02
CA MET A 805 32.28 6.71 1.98
C MET A 805 33.48 5.94 2.54
N ARG A 806 33.84 6.16 3.81
CA ARG A 806 34.90 5.38 4.46
C ARG A 806 34.41 4.01 4.89
N PHE A 807 33.19 3.90 5.39
CA PHE A 807 32.57 2.65 5.78
C PHE A 807 32.46 1.74 4.55
N ASN A 808 31.76 2.17 3.49
CA ASN A 808 31.57 1.39 2.27
C ASN A 808 32.90 0.92 1.66
N VAL A 809 33.88 1.83 1.53
CA VAL A 809 35.20 1.49 0.98
C VAL A 809 36.00 0.55 1.89
N ASN A 810 35.87 0.65 3.23
CA ASN A 810 36.49 -0.35 4.12
C ASN A 810 35.81 -1.71 3.96
N THR A 811 34.47 -1.77 3.90
CA THR A 811 33.70 -3.02 3.73
C THR A 811 34.04 -3.72 2.42
N ILE A 812 33.95 -3.02 1.28
CA ILE A 812 34.32 -3.52 -0.05
C ILE A 812 35.77 -4.02 -0.07
N VAL A 813 36.70 -3.20 0.44
CA VAL A 813 38.13 -3.49 0.30
C VAL A 813 38.61 -4.51 1.35
N ASP A 814 38.00 -4.67 2.52
CA ASP A 814 38.32 -5.78 3.45
C ASP A 814 37.65 -7.11 3.05
N ALA A 815 36.57 -7.09 2.26
CA ALA A 815 35.96 -8.29 1.69
C ALA A 815 36.76 -8.90 0.53
N LEU A 816 37.36 -8.06 -0.33
CA LEU A 816 38.03 -8.47 -1.57
C LEU A 816 39.57 -8.63 -1.45
N LYS A 817 40.10 -8.90 -0.24
CA LYS A 817 41.56 -8.97 0.08
C LYS A 817 42.11 -10.38 0.30
#